data_AF-A0A953F9Z8-F1
#
_entry.id   AF-A0A953F9Z8-F1
#
_cell.length_a   1.000
_cell.length_b   1.000
_cell.length_c   1.000
_cell.angle_alpha   90.00
_cell.angle_beta   90.00
_cell.angle_gamma   90.00
#
_symmetry.space_group_name_H-M   'P 1'
#
loop_
_entity.id
_entity.type
_entity.pdbx_description
1 polymer ?
#
loop_
_entity_poly.entity_id
_entity_poly.type
_entity_poly.pdbx_seq_one_letter_code
_entity_poly.pdbx_strand_id
1 'polypeptide(L)'
;MKYMNACFLWLSIWTVATTQAHAQTIQLRSPDHHLKLNAVIAANGGLTYELHRKGIAVVKPSVLGFVLSRPEVRLDQFELLRVDSSLVDNTWKPLWGEVSTIRNFYTEVKLSLRQKTSPGIRLNVVFRLFNDGMGLRYEFPEQPGFVHFTVKDELTAFSLAGDHKAFWIPGDFDSNEYSYQTSRLSEIDATKAAAQEKDIAVTAVIGPHSVQTPLMMKSGNGLYINVHEAALINYPALNLTLDPASLTLQATLVPDVTGNKAWLQTPFSTPWRTVIVSDMATEILASKLILNLNAPPPADDYSWIKPQKFLGVWWEMHVGKATWQMAGGKHGATTDNTKRYIDFASRHGFDGVLVEGWNAGWEDWFGNWKEEVFDFVTPYPDYDLQELTAYARSKGVKLIMHHETSGSVTNYERRLDTAYRFMKYHGMETVKTGYVGKIIPRGEHHDGQWMVNHYNRVAEKTRSYRIMLDAHEPVHPTGLHRTFPNWMANEAARGSEFNNAPTLGITPEHTTILPFTRLMGGPMDFTPGLFHMQLNQFDPARSTRVRTTLAKQLALYVTMYSPLQMAADLPENYEQYPDAFQFIKDVAVDWDDTRILEAEPGDYITIARKAKGTTSWFLGAITDENARELNVKLDFLDDAVTYEATVYQDAPGADWDHHPELYQIRQVKVTRKSQLKVPLAPGGGCAVALRKIK
;
A
#
# COMPACT_ATOMS: atom_id res chain seq x y z
N MET A 1 61.90 37.87 -71.37
CA MET A 1 60.69 37.48 -70.61
C MET A 1 61.02 36.17 -69.90
N LYS A 2 61.37 36.16 -68.61
CA LYS A 2 60.50 36.27 -67.41
C LYS A 2 59.53 35.08 -67.34
N TYR A 3 59.34 34.25 -66.30
CA TYR A 3 59.90 33.92 -64.97
C TYR A 3 59.18 32.58 -64.60
N MET A 4 59.83 31.52 -64.10
CA MET A 4 60.13 31.18 -62.69
C MET A 4 58.97 30.55 -61.87
N ASN A 5 59.26 29.33 -61.39
CA ASN A 5 58.77 28.50 -60.27
C ASN A 5 57.61 28.96 -59.36
N ALA A 6 56.77 27.98 -58.98
CA ALA A 6 56.30 27.81 -57.59
C ALA A 6 55.82 26.36 -57.32
N CYS A 7 56.57 25.62 -56.49
CA CYS A 7 56.11 24.44 -55.78
C CYS A 7 55.10 24.84 -54.68
N PHE A 8 53.95 24.19 -54.61
CA PHE A 8 53.07 24.28 -53.46
C PHE A 8 53.27 23.06 -52.54
N LEU A 9 53.92 23.29 -51.40
CA LEU A 9 53.88 22.41 -50.24
C LEU A 9 52.44 22.36 -49.70
N TRP A 10 51.85 21.17 -49.61
CA TRP A 10 50.68 20.93 -48.77
C TRP A 10 51.16 20.65 -47.33
N LEU A 11 51.01 21.64 -46.46
CA LEU A 11 51.17 21.49 -45.02
C LEU A 11 49.90 20.83 -44.46
N SER A 12 49.95 19.54 -44.17
CA SER A 12 48.92 18.85 -43.39
C SER A 12 49.06 19.25 -41.91
N ILE A 13 48.29 20.27 -41.50
CA ILE A 13 48.14 20.62 -40.09
C ILE A 13 47.28 19.52 -39.43
N TRP A 14 47.92 18.67 -38.65
CA TRP A 14 47.23 17.83 -37.67
C TRP A 14 46.78 18.73 -36.51
N THR A 15 45.59 19.31 -36.61
CA THR A 15 44.89 19.81 -35.41
C THR A 15 44.50 18.59 -34.59
N VAL A 16 45.24 18.34 -33.51
CA VAL A 16 44.75 17.53 -32.40
C VAL A 16 43.54 18.27 -31.83
N ALA A 17 42.34 17.93 -32.32
CA ALA A 17 41.11 18.33 -31.68
C ALA A 17 41.04 17.58 -30.35
N THR A 18 41.47 18.24 -29.27
CA THR A 18 41.13 17.82 -27.92
C THR A 18 39.62 17.94 -27.78
N THR A 19 38.89 16.84 -28.00
CA THR A 19 37.48 16.73 -27.66
C THR A 19 37.37 16.89 -26.15
N GLN A 20 37.10 18.11 -25.67
CA GLN A 20 36.68 18.33 -24.30
C GLN A 20 35.35 17.59 -24.12
N ALA A 21 35.35 16.54 -23.30
CA ALA A 21 34.14 15.85 -22.93
C ALA A 21 33.29 16.78 -22.06
N HIS A 22 32.25 17.39 -22.64
CA HIS A 22 31.28 18.21 -21.90
C HIS A 22 30.23 17.33 -21.23
N ALA A 23 29.71 17.78 -20.08
CA ALA A 23 28.56 17.15 -19.45
C ALA A 23 27.33 17.26 -20.36
N GLN A 24 26.51 16.21 -20.42
CA GLN A 24 25.30 16.16 -21.23
C GLN A 24 24.09 16.30 -20.32
N THR A 25 23.18 17.22 -20.62
CA THR A 25 21.95 17.45 -19.85
C THR A 25 20.73 17.16 -20.73
N ILE A 26 19.88 16.25 -20.25
CA ILE A 26 18.60 15.90 -20.86
C ILE A 26 17.50 16.46 -19.96
N GLN A 27 16.67 17.34 -20.51
CA GLN A 27 15.60 17.98 -19.77
C GLN A 27 14.24 17.39 -20.15
N LEU A 28 13.39 17.16 -19.15
CA LEU A 28 11.99 16.77 -19.30
C LEU A 28 11.07 17.72 -18.54
N ARG A 29 9.85 17.91 -19.03
CA ARG A 29 8.78 18.66 -18.35
C ARG A 29 7.52 17.83 -18.27
N SER A 30 6.78 17.97 -17.18
CA SER A 30 5.42 17.42 -17.08
C SER A 30 4.52 18.06 -18.14
N PRO A 31 3.41 17.40 -18.51
CA PRO A 31 2.47 17.98 -19.46
C PRO A 31 1.90 19.37 -19.08
N ASP A 32 1.75 19.67 -17.78
CA ASP A 32 1.35 21.00 -17.28
C ASP A 32 2.52 21.95 -17.03
N HIS A 33 3.75 21.51 -17.30
CA HIS A 33 5.01 22.23 -17.09
C HIS A 33 5.32 22.64 -15.63
N HIS A 34 4.56 22.17 -14.64
CA HIS A 34 4.86 22.42 -13.23
C HIS A 34 6.05 21.61 -12.73
N LEU A 35 6.30 20.42 -13.28
CA LEU A 35 7.48 19.63 -12.97
C LEU A 35 8.53 19.75 -14.07
N LYS A 36 9.78 19.82 -13.64
CA LYS A 36 10.97 19.79 -14.49
C LYS A 36 11.95 18.78 -13.93
N LEU A 37 12.36 17.83 -14.77
CA LEU A 37 13.41 16.86 -14.46
C LEU A 37 14.64 17.15 -15.33
N ASN A 38 15.83 17.14 -14.74
CA ASN A 38 17.09 17.15 -15.50
C ASN A 38 17.84 15.84 -15.20
N ALA A 39 18.22 15.10 -16.24
CA ALA A 39 19.18 14.01 -16.15
C ALA A 39 20.53 14.51 -16.68
N VAL A 40 21.59 14.35 -15.91
CA VAL A 40 22.92 14.87 -16.23
C VAL A 40 23.93 13.73 -16.26
N ILE A 41 24.62 13.58 -17.38
CA ILE A 41 25.77 12.67 -17.51
C ILE A 41 27.03 13.53 -17.50
N ALA A 42 27.77 13.46 -16.41
CA ALA A 42 29.02 14.20 -16.24
C ALA A 42 30.10 13.71 -17.21
N ALA A 43 31.18 14.48 -17.38
CA ALA A 43 32.29 14.13 -18.27
C ALA A 43 32.92 12.76 -17.93
N ASN A 44 33.02 12.45 -16.64
CA ASN A 44 33.49 11.14 -16.15
C ASN A 44 32.48 9.99 -16.38
N GLY A 45 31.25 10.28 -16.81
CA GLY A 45 30.17 9.32 -17.05
C GLY A 45 29.19 9.19 -15.89
N GLY A 46 29.41 9.84 -14.74
CA GLY A 46 28.47 9.79 -13.62
C GLY A 46 27.09 10.31 -14.04
N LEU A 47 26.06 9.48 -13.85
CA LEU A 47 24.67 9.84 -14.14
C LEU A 47 23.97 10.30 -12.86
N THR A 48 23.41 11.50 -12.92
CA THR A 48 22.53 12.03 -11.88
C THR A 48 21.20 12.50 -12.45
N TYR A 49 20.21 12.67 -11.58
CA TYR A 49 18.97 13.34 -11.90
C TYR A 49 18.57 14.34 -10.80
N GLU A 50 17.75 15.32 -11.15
CA GLU A 50 17.13 16.25 -10.21
C GLU A 50 15.69 16.56 -10.65
N LEU A 51 14.83 16.86 -9.68
CA LEU A 51 13.40 17.15 -9.88
C LEU A 51 13.04 18.47 -9.22
N HIS A 52 12.33 19.33 -9.94
CA HIS A 52 11.80 20.59 -9.45
C HIS A 52 10.30 20.69 -9.67
N ARG A 53 9.58 21.29 -8.72
CA ARG A 53 8.18 21.72 -8.87
C ARG A 53 8.10 23.24 -8.81
N LYS A 54 7.59 23.88 -9.86
CA LYS A 54 7.44 25.34 -9.97
C LYS A 54 8.74 26.09 -9.61
N GLY A 55 9.89 25.54 -10.00
CA GLY A 55 11.23 26.08 -9.73
C GLY A 55 11.83 25.69 -8.36
N ILE A 56 11.04 25.15 -7.44
CA ILE A 56 11.49 24.68 -6.13
C ILE A 56 12.10 23.28 -6.28
N ALA A 57 13.30 23.06 -5.76
CA ALA A 57 13.92 21.74 -5.74
C ALA A 57 13.12 20.77 -4.87
N VAL A 58 12.83 19.59 -5.41
CA VAL A 58 12.18 18.46 -4.73
C VAL A 58 13.25 17.40 -4.44
N VAL A 59 13.96 17.00 -5.50
CA VAL A 59 15.13 16.12 -5.45
C VAL A 59 16.31 16.89 -6.05
N LYS A 60 17.36 17.09 -5.27
CA LYS A 60 18.66 17.62 -5.69
C LYS A 60 19.41 16.57 -6.54
N PRO A 61 20.51 16.94 -7.24
CA PRO A 61 21.29 15.99 -8.03
C PRO A 61 21.58 14.68 -7.28
N SER A 62 20.96 13.60 -7.74
CA SER A 62 20.96 12.28 -7.09
C SER A 62 21.49 11.22 -8.05
N VAL A 63 22.34 10.34 -7.55
CA VAL A 63 23.02 9.31 -8.36
C VAL A 63 22.09 8.16 -8.75
N LEU A 64 22.43 7.52 -9.87
CA LEU A 64 21.76 6.32 -10.40
C LEU A 64 22.80 5.26 -10.77
N GLY A 65 22.47 3.98 -10.58
CA GLY A 65 23.38 2.89 -10.92
C GLY A 65 23.19 1.63 -10.09
N PHE A 66 24.13 0.70 -10.23
CA PHE A 66 24.16 -0.57 -9.49
C PHE A 66 25.58 -0.98 -9.10
N VAL A 67 25.66 -1.84 -8.09
CA VAL A 67 26.78 -2.76 -7.89
C VAL A 67 26.27 -4.17 -8.15
N LEU A 68 26.94 -4.90 -9.02
CA LEU A 68 26.65 -6.29 -9.31
C LEU A 68 27.70 -7.18 -8.63
N SER A 69 27.26 -8.30 -8.06
CA SER A 69 28.16 -9.36 -7.57
C SER A 69 28.48 -10.38 -8.66
N ARG A 70 27.60 -10.50 -9.67
CA ARG A 70 27.82 -11.34 -10.84
C ARG A 70 27.33 -10.65 -12.11
N PRO A 71 28.20 -10.34 -13.08
CA PRO A 71 29.66 -10.21 -12.89
C PRO A 71 29.97 -9.16 -11.82
N GLU A 72 31.14 -9.23 -11.20
CA GLU A 72 31.57 -8.21 -10.22
C GLU A 72 31.90 -6.91 -10.96
N VAL A 73 30.97 -5.96 -10.94
CA VAL A 73 31.11 -4.68 -11.66
C VAL A 73 30.22 -3.62 -11.03
N ARG A 74 30.71 -2.38 -11.05
CA ARG A 74 29.94 -1.20 -10.68
C ARG A 74 29.43 -0.51 -11.95
N LEU A 75 28.13 -0.26 -12.01
CA LEU A 75 27.42 0.39 -13.10
C LEU A 75 27.06 1.81 -12.68
N ASP A 76 28.00 2.74 -12.78
CA ASP A 76 27.84 4.14 -12.35
C ASP A 76 28.55 5.16 -13.26
N GLN A 77 29.15 4.70 -14.36
CA GLN A 77 29.89 5.55 -15.30
C GLN A 77 29.46 5.21 -16.73
N PHE A 78 28.62 6.05 -17.30
CA PHE A 78 27.94 5.76 -18.54
C PHE A 78 28.40 6.65 -19.70
N GLU A 79 28.35 6.05 -20.89
CA GLU A 79 28.29 6.73 -22.17
C GLU A 79 26.83 6.73 -22.63
N LEU A 80 26.32 7.90 -23.02
CA LEU A 80 24.99 8.03 -23.63
C LEU A 80 25.06 7.56 -25.08
N LEU A 81 24.25 6.55 -25.41
CA LEU A 81 24.15 6.05 -26.77
C LEU A 81 22.99 6.70 -27.52
N ARG A 82 21.85 6.85 -26.85
CA ARG A 82 20.60 7.31 -27.45
C ARG A 82 19.66 7.90 -26.41
N VAL A 83 18.87 8.88 -26.83
CA VAL A 83 17.74 9.42 -26.07
C VAL A 83 16.49 9.23 -26.93
N ASP A 84 15.49 8.55 -26.38
CA ASP A 84 14.15 8.48 -26.95
C ASP A 84 13.17 9.21 -26.02
N SER A 85 12.17 9.88 -26.60
CA SER A 85 11.12 10.56 -25.85
C SER A 85 9.75 10.32 -26.44
N SER A 86 8.72 10.36 -25.60
CA SER A 86 7.32 10.26 -26.03
C SER A 86 6.39 11.03 -25.10
N LEU A 87 5.19 11.35 -25.60
CA LEU A 87 4.07 11.85 -24.82
C LEU A 87 2.96 10.79 -24.88
N VAL A 88 2.47 10.36 -23.73
CA VAL A 88 1.41 9.37 -23.62
C VAL A 88 0.22 10.02 -22.94
N ASP A 89 -0.95 9.95 -23.57
CA ASP A 89 -2.24 10.37 -23.00
C ASP A 89 -3.29 9.32 -23.35
N ASN A 90 -3.66 8.50 -22.37
CA ASN A 90 -4.77 7.57 -22.52
C ASN A 90 -5.56 7.46 -21.22
N THR A 91 -6.68 6.74 -21.28
CA THR A 91 -7.52 6.45 -20.12
C THR A 91 -7.80 4.97 -20.06
N TRP A 92 -8.00 4.46 -18.85
CA TRP A 92 -8.37 3.07 -18.59
C TRP A 92 -9.36 2.98 -17.43
N LYS A 93 -10.08 1.87 -17.36
CA LYS A 93 -11.08 1.63 -16.31
C LYS A 93 -10.57 0.53 -15.39
N PRO A 94 -10.39 0.78 -14.08
CA PRO A 94 -10.09 -0.29 -13.15
C PRO A 94 -11.33 -1.19 -12.99
N LEU A 95 -11.13 -2.47 -12.67
CA LEU A 95 -12.24 -3.42 -12.45
C LEU A 95 -13.09 -2.99 -11.25
N TRP A 96 -12.41 -2.60 -10.19
CA TRP A 96 -12.91 -1.98 -8.96
C TRP A 96 -11.91 -0.90 -8.56
N GLY A 97 -12.33 0.13 -7.84
CA GLY A 97 -11.45 1.25 -7.58
C GLY A 97 -12.09 2.41 -6.82
N GLU A 98 -11.26 3.41 -6.55
CA GLU A 98 -11.70 4.70 -6.02
C GLU A 98 -12.39 5.58 -7.07
N VAL A 99 -12.22 5.28 -8.35
CA VAL A 99 -12.79 6.01 -9.48
C VAL A 99 -13.10 5.05 -10.63
N SER A 100 -14.10 5.36 -11.46
CA SER A 100 -14.47 4.53 -12.61
C SER A 100 -13.52 4.64 -13.80
N THR A 101 -12.66 5.67 -13.82
CA THR A 101 -11.74 5.93 -14.94
C THR A 101 -10.49 6.63 -14.43
N ILE A 102 -9.33 6.14 -14.88
CA ILE A 102 -8.01 6.68 -14.55
C ILE A 102 -7.37 7.18 -15.84
N ARG A 103 -6.90 8.43 -15.83
CA ARG A 103 -6.09 9.00 -16.91
C ARG A 103 -4.62 8.68 -16.66
N ASN A 104 -3.93 8.30 -17.72
CA ASN A 104 -2.51 8.02 -17.74
C ASN A 104 -1.85 9.00 -18.70
N PHE A 105 -1.35 10.11 -18.13
CA PHE A 105 -0.83 11.25 -18.90
C PHE A 105 0.55 11.67 -18.42
N TYR A 106 1.57 11.40 -19.22
CA TYR A 106 2.97 11.67 -18.87
C TYR A 106 3.84 11.91 -20.10
N THR A 107 4.96 12.61 -19.87
CA THR A 107 6.09 12.65 -20.79
C THR A 107 7.08 11.56 -20.39
N GLU A 108 7.60 10.77 -21.34
CA GLU A 108 8.62 9.76 -21.10
C GLU A 108 9.95 10.15 -21.75
N VAL A 109 11.06 9.84 -21.08
CA VAL A 109 12.39 9.76 -21.70
C VAL A 109 13.07 8.45 -21.34
N LYS A 110 13.66 7.81 -22.34
CA LYS A 110 14.51 6.64 -22.22
C LYS A 110 15.94 7.01 -22.63
N LEU A 111 16.87 6.85 -21.70
CA LEU A 111 18.30 7.02 -21.93
C LEU A 111 18.91 5.63 -22.14
N SER A 112 19.38 5.32 -23.35
CA SER A 112 20.16 4.11 -23.59
C SER A 112 21.62 4.37 -23.30
N LEU A 113 22.18 3.59 -22.38
CA LEU A 113 23.49 3.79 -21.78
C LEU A 113 24.38 2.58 -22.01
N ARG A 114 25.68 2.83 -22.04
CA ARG A 114 26.73 1.81 -21.96
C ARG A 114 27.68 2.14 -20.82
N GLN A 115 27.92 1.19 -19.92
CA GLN A 115 28.96 1.33 -18.90
C GLN A 115 30.32 1.53 -19.60
N LYS A 116 31.11 2.51 -19.15
CA LYS A 116 32.42 2.84 -19.74
C LYS A 116 33.48 1.80 -19.42
N THR A 117 33.38 1.15 -18.26
CA THR A 117 34.31 0.09 -17.85
C THR A 117 33.96 -1.25 -18.49
N SER A 118 34.97 -2.12 -18.65
CA SER A 118 34.75 -3.51 -19.06
C SER A 118 33.77 -4.20 -18.11
N PRO A 119 32.80 -5.00 -18.61
CA PRO A 119 32.66 -5.48 -20.00
C PRO A 119 31.76 -4.61 -20.91
N GLY A 120 31.42 -3.38 -20.50
CA GLY A 120 30.62 -2.48 -21.32
C GLY A 120 29.13 -2.78 -21.33
N ILE A 121 28.57 -3.17 -20.17
CA ILE A 121 27.16 -3.54 -20.01
C ILE A 121 26.25 -2.39 -20.44
N ARG A 122 25.26 -2.71 -21.27
CA ARG A 122 24.21 -1.78 -21.70
C ARG A 122 23.00 -1.89 -20.80
N LEU A 123 22.41 -0.74 -20.47
CA LEU A 123 21.14 -0.64 -19.78
C LEU A 123 20.41 0.64 -20.21
N ASN A 124 19.11 0.70 -19.96
CA ASN A 124 18.34 1.92 -20.13
C ASN A 124 17.93 2.49 -18.77
N VAL A 125 17.87 3.81 -18.68
CA VAL A 125 17.18 4.51 -17.59
C VAL A 125 15.95 5.18 -18.18
N VAL A 126 14.78 4.88 -17.62
CA VAL A 126 13.49 5.38 -18.10
C VAL A 126 12.87 6.28 -17.05
N PHE A 127 12.54 7.50 -17.44
CA PHE A 127 11.76 8.46 -16.64
C PHE A 127 10.39 8.65 -17.26
N ARG A 128 9.35 8.63 -16.42
CA ARG A 128 8.00 9.11 -16.75
C ARG A 128 7.66 10.27 -15.84
N LEU A 129 7.30 11.41 -16.41
CA LEU A 129 6.98 12.63 -15.68
C LEU A 129 5.51 12.98 -15.89
N PHE A 130 4.73 12.79 -14.83
CA PHE A 130 3.31 13.15 -14.72
C PHE A 130 3.20 14.59 -14.20
N ASN A 131 1.99 15.13 -14.07
CA ASN A 131 1.78 16.46 -13.47
C ASN A 131 2.01 16.47 -11.94
N ASP A 132 1.83 15.32 -11.31
CA ASP A 132 1.84 15.09 -9.87
C ASP A 132 3.08 14.32 -9.40
N GLY A 133 4.00 13.93 -10.28
CA GLY A 133 5.23 13.25 -9.87
C GLY A 133 6.02 12.61 -11.00
N MET A 134 7.01 11.81 -10.61
CA MET A 134 7.83 11.02 -11.53
C MET A 134 7.83 9.53 -11.18
N GLY A 135 8.03 8.71 -12.21
CA GLY A 135 8.49 7.32 -12.11
C GLY A 135 9.85 7.17 -12.79
N LEU A 136 10.74 6.39 -12.19
CA LEU A 136 12.08 6.07 -12.67
C LEU A 136 12.29 4.55 -12.64
N ARG A 137 12.80 3.93 -13.70
CA ARG A 137 13.25 2.52 -13.64
C ARG A 137 14.46 2.26 -14.51
N TYR A 138 15.09 1.12 -14.28
CA TYR A 138 16.15 0.59 -15.14
C TYR A 138 15.62 -0.55 -15.99
N GLU A 139 16.10 -0.65 -17.23
CA GLU A 139 15.85 -1.80 -18.10
C GLU A 139 17.18 -2.41 -18.54
N PHE A 140 17.34 -3.71 -18.35
CA PHE A 140 18.49 -4.48 -18.78
C PHE A 140 18.11 -5.27 -20.03
N PRO A 141 18.42 -4.78 -21.25
CA PRO A 141 18.08 -5.48 -22.47
C PRO A 141 18.95 -6.74 -22.65
N GLU A 142 18.46 -7.68 -23.46
CA GLU A 142 19.27 -8.78 -23.95
C GLU A 142 20.53 -8.26 -24.67
N GLN A 143 21.67 -8.87 -24.38
CA GLN A 143 22.93 -8.52 -25.04
C GLN A 143 23.96 -9.66 -24.94
N PRO A 144 24.90 -9.74 -25.91
CA PRO A 144 25.95 -10.75 -25.88
C PRO A 144 26.76 -10.69 -24.58
N GLY A 145 26.97 -11.84 -23.94
CA GLY A 145 27.82 -11.96 -22.75
C GLY A 145 27.21 -11.46 -21.44
N PHE A 146 25.96 -10.97 -21.44
CA PHE A 146 25.26 -10.53 -20.22
C PHE A 146 23.79 -10.98 -20.28
N VAL A 147 23.55 -12.17 -19.72
CA VAL A 147 22.23 -12.80 -19.64
C VAL A 147 21.77 -12.87 -18.19
N HIS A 148 22.48 -13.63 -17.35
CA HIS A 148 22.21 -13.72 -15.92
C HIS A 148 23.13 -12.79 -15.13
N PHE A 149 22.57 -12.11 -14.14
CA PHE A 149 23.32 -11.23 -13.27
C PHE A 149 22.73 -11.19 -11.87
N THR A 150 23.56 -10.84 -10.91
CA THR A 150 23.19 -10.77 -9.49
C THR A 150 23.48 -9.37 -8.97
N VAL A 151 22.45 -8.74 -8.41
CA VAL A 151 22.53 -7.40 -7.81
C VAL A 151 23.08 -7.52 -6.39
N LYS A 152 24.15 -6.77 -6.13
CA LYS A 152 24.68 -6.56 -4.78
C LYS A 152 24.04 -5.34 -4.14
N ASP A 153 23.96 -4.22 -4.87
CA ASP A 153 23.35 -2.98 -4.39
C ASP A 153 22.72 -2.19 -5.54
N GLU A 154 21.64 -1.46 -5.24
CA GLU A 154 21.08 -0.43 -6.10
C GLU A 154 21.55 0.94 -5.61
N LEU A 155 22.12 1.76 -6.51
CA LEU A 155 22.71 3.05 -6.17
C LEU A 155 21.72 4.21 -6.28
N THR A 156 20.45 3.97 -6.57
CA THR A 156 19.43 5.02 -6.69
C THR A 156 19.34 5.85 -5.40
N ALA A 157 19.50 7.16 -5.54
CA ALA A 157 19.40 8.11 -4.43
C ALA A 157 18.26 9.13 -4.63
N PHE A 158 17.86 9.74 -3.52
CA PHE A 158 16.95 10.88 -3.43
C PHE A 158 17.54 11.90 -2.45
N SER A 159 18.40 12.78 -2.95
CA SER A 159 18.97 13.89 -2.17
C SER A 159 17.92 14.97 -1.96
N LEU A 160 17.46 15.14 -0.73
CA LEU A 160 16.32 16.01 -0.43
C LEU A 160 16.72 17.49 -0.34
N ALA A 161 15.74 18.35 -0.59
CA ALA A 161 15.98 19.79 -0.65
C ALA A 161 16.22 20.42 0.74
N GLY A 162 15.79 19.76 1.82
CA GLY A 162 16.00 20.21 3.19
C GLY A 162 15.55 19.17 4.21
N ASP A 163 15.62 19.55 5.48
CA ASP A 163 15.28 18.68 6.61
C ASP A 163 13.75 18.66 6.82
N HIS A 164 13.07 17.85 6.01
CA HIS A 164 11.60 17.79 5.96
C HIS A 164 11.02 17.15 7.22
N LYS A 165 9.77 17.52 7.57
CA LYS A 165 8.95 16.73 8.50
C LYS A 165 8.61 15.42 7.78
N ALA A 166 8.84 14.28 8.40
CA ALA A 166 8.62 12.95 7.84
C ALA A 166 7.64 12.16 8.70
N PHE A 167 6.81 11.35 8.05
CA PHE A 167 5.92 10.36 8.66
C PHE A 167 6.40 8.99 8.21
N TRP A 168 6.99 8.24 9.13
CA TRP A 168 7.82 7.09 8.78
C TRP A 168 7.64 5.94 9.76
N ILE A 169 7.96 4.74 9.30
CA ILE A 169 8.13 3.54 10.13
C ILE A 169 9.56 3.00 9.96
N PRO A 170 10.12 2.31 10.97
CA PRO A 170 11.44 1.68 10.87
C PRO A 170 11.60 0.85 9.60
N GLY A 171 12.73 1.01 8.93
CA GLY A 171 13.17 0.12 7.87
C GLY A 171 13.44 -1.26 8.46
N ASP A 172 12.68 -2.23 8.01
CA ASP A 172 12.64 -3.59 8.53
C ASP A 172 12.34 -4.53 7.35
N PHE A 173 12.92 -5.73 7.35
CA PHE A 173 12.73 -6.69 6.26
C PHE A 173 11.57 -7.67 6.48
N ASP A 174 11.03 -7.73 7.70
CA ASP A 174 10.07 -8.76 8.13
C ASP A 174 8.73 -8.22 8.65
N SER A 175 8.64 -6.96 9.07
CA SER A 175 7.34 -6.39 9.50
C SER A 175 7.19 -4.92 9.12
N ASN A 176 5.95 -4.55 8.84
CA ASN A 176 5.49 -3.19 8.54
C ASN A 176 4.45 -2.71 9.58
N GLU A 177 4.29 -3.45 10.69
CA GLU A 177 3.25 -3.25 11.70
C GLU A 177 3.64 -2.24 12.79
N TYR A 178 4.64 -1.40 12.51
CA TYR A 178 5.10 -0.36 13.41
C TYR A 178 4.08 0.79 13.53
N SER A 179 4.06 1.43 14.69
CA SER A 179 3.41 2.74 14.84
C SER A 179 4.20 3.80 14.06
N TYR A 180 3.51 4.67 13.32
CA TYR A 180 4.17 5.77 12.61
C TYR A 180 4.86 6.72 13.60
N GLN A 181 6.03 7.19 13.19
CA GLN A 181 6.79 8.24 13.85
C GLN A 181 6.68 9.53 13.05
N THR A 182 6.66 10.66 13.76
CA THR A 182 6.66 11.99 13.18
C THR A 182 7.87 12.76 13.69
N SER A 183 8.81 13.09 12.81
CA SER A 183 10.05 13.82 13.17
C SER A 183 10.61 14.61 12.00
N ARG A 184 11.68 15.38 12.21
CA ARG A 184 12.55 15.79 11.10
C ARG A 184 13.32 14.57 10.56
N LEU A 185 13.80 14.65 9.32
CA LEU A 185 14.64 13.60 8.74
C LEU A 185 15.92 13.40 9.56
N SER A 186 16.57 14.50 9.96
CA SER A 186 17.79 14.47 10.78
C SER A 186 17.61 13.82 12.16
N GLU A 187 16.37 13.66 12.62
CA GLU A 187 16.00 13.10 13.92
C GLU A 187 15.58 11.62 13.84
N ILE A 188 15.60 11.00 12.65
CA ILE A 188 15.20 9.61 12.46
C ILE A 188 16.15 8.68 13.23
N ASP A 189 15.57 7.91 14.16
CA ASP A 189 16.18 6.80 14.87
C ASP A 189 15.23 5.59 14.87
N ALA A 190 15.27 4.84 13.78
CA ALA A 190 14.47 3.65 13.55
C ALA A 190 14.76 2.53 14.55
N THR A 191 16.00 2.42 15.05
CA THR A 191 16.33 1.44 16.09
C THR A 191 15.65 1.78 17.41
N LYS A 192 15.59 3.07 17.78
CA LYS A 192 14.88 3.51 18.98
C LYS A 192 13.38 3.39 18.84
N ALA A 193 12.82 3.70 17.67
CA ALA A 193 11.39 3.50 17.41
C ALA A 193 11.02 2.02 17.48
N ALA A 194 11.76 1.15 16.78
CA ALA A 194 11.52 -0.29 16.81
C ALA A 194 11.71 -0.90 18.20
N ALA A 195 12.65 -0.40 19.00
CA ALA A 195 12.85 -0.86 20.37
C ALA A 195 11.64 -0.59 21.29
N GLN A 196 10.72 0.30 20.92
CA GLN A 196 9.48 0.55 21.68
C GLN A 196 8.39 -0.47 21.35
N GLU A 197 8.41 -1.08 20.15
CA GLU A 197 7.46 -2.12 19.77
C GLU A 197 7.81 -3.45 20.43
N LYS A 198 6.89 -3.97 21.25
CA LYS A 198 7.04 -5.26 21.94
C LYS A 198 6.04 -6.31 21.49
N ASP A 199 5.04 -5.89 20.71
CA ASP A 199 3.90 -6.73 20.34
C ASP A 199 4.00 -7.25 18.89
N ILE A 200 5.02 -6.85 18.13
CA ILE A 200 5.31 -7.36 16.79
C ILE A 200 6.03 -8.72 16.90
N ALA A 201 5.55 -9.71 16.16
CA ALA A 201 6.05 -11.09 16.27
C ALA A 201 7.48 -11.26 15.74
N VAL A 202 7.81 -10.61 14.63
CA VAL A 202 9.12 -10.73 13.94
C VAL A 202 9.56 -9.38 13.40
N THR A 203 10.84 -9.07 13.64
CA THR A 203 11.47 -7.84 13.18
C THR A 203 12.88 -8.13 12.69
N ALA A 204 13.29 -7.47 11.62
CA ALA A 204 14.65 -7.45 11.07
C ALA A 204 15.04 -6.00 10.72
N VAL A 205 15.16 -5.16 11.75
CA VAL A 205 15.49 -3.73 11.64
C VAL A 205 16.84 -3.54 10.96
N ILE A 206 16.86 -2.72 9.90
CA ILE A 206 18.03 -2.53 9.03
C ILE A 206 19.10 -1.67 9.72
N GLY A 207 18.69 -0.60 10.41
CA GLY A 207 19.60 0.32 11.08
C GLY A 207 18.93 1.64 11.47
N PRO A 208 19.62 2.51 12.24
CA PRO A 208 19.02 3.69 12.89
C PRO A 208 18.42 4.70 11.91
N HIS A 209 18.95 4.80 10.69
CA HIS A 209 18.50 5.78 9.71
C HIS A 209 17.73 5.16 8.55
N SER A 210 17.25 3.92 8.70
CA SER A 210 16.51 3.22 7.67
C SER A 210 15.01 3.31 7.91
N VAL A 211 14.24 3.56 6.85
CA VAL A 211 12.78 3.67 6.86
C VAL A 211 12.19 2.87 5.71
N GLN A 212 10.95 2.39 5.88
CA GLN A 212 10.20 1.80 4.78
C GLN A 212 9.60 2.87 3.85
N THR A 213 9.16 2.42 2.69
CA THR A 213 8.29 3.20 1.81
C THR A 213 6.85 2.64 1.87
N PRO A 214 5.80 3.42 1.55
CA PRO A 214 5.79 4.80 1.08
C PRO A 214 6.17 5.81 2.18
N LEU A 215 7.24 6.58 1.95
CA LEU A 215 7.72 7.60 2.89
C LEU A 215 7.04 8.93 2.58
N MET A 216 6.26 9.45 3.53
CA MET A 216 5.58 10.74 3.38
C MET A 216 6.35 11.86 4.08
N MET A 217 6.47 13.00 3.41
CA MET A 217 7.18 14.17 3.93
C MET A 217 6.44 15.48 3.64
N LYS A 218 6.66 16.46 4.51
CA LYS A 218 6.26 17.86 4.32
C LYS A 218 7.49 18.76 4.45
N SER A 219 7.79 19.48 3.40
CA SER A 219 8.93 20.41 3.36
C SER A 219 8.60 21.72 4.09
N GLY A 220 9.64 22.44 4.51
CA GLY A 220 9.49 23.77 5.11
C GLY A 220 8.96 24.85 4.16
N ASN A 221 8.92 24.56 2.84
CA ASN A 221 8.36 25.45 1.82
C ASN A 221 6.97 25.01 1.31
N GLY A 222 6.30 24.11 2.04
CA GLY A 222 4.90 23.74 1.79
C GLY A 222 4.67 22.67 0.73
N LEU A 223 5.72 21.97 0.28
CA LEU A 223 5.58 20.79 -0.58
C LEU A 223 5.31 19.55 0.26
N TYR A 224 4.39 18.73 -0.22
CA TYR A 224 4.19 17.36 0.21
C TYR A 224 4.91 16.44 -0.78
N ILE A 225 5.71 15.51 -0.27
CA ILE A 225 6.57 14.63 -1.07
C ILE A 225 6.38 13.21 -0.57
N ASN A 226 6.01 12.29 -1.46
CA ASN A 226 5.94 10.86 -1.16
C ASN A 226 6.96 10.11 -2.03
N VAL A 227 7.80 9.28 -1.40
CA VAL A 227 8.79 8.42 -2.07
C VAL A 227 8.39 6.97 -1.88
N HIS A 228 8.22 6.24 -2.99
CA HIS A 228 7.82 4.84 -2.98
C HIS A 228 8.27 4.11 -4.25
N GLU A 229 7.72 2.92 -4.52
CA GLU A 229 7.92 2.16 -5.73
C GLU A 229 6.61 1.68 -6.38
N ALA A 230 6.68 1.18 -7.62
CA ALA A 230 5.54 0.63 -8.32
C ALA A 230 5.92 -0.61 -9.14
N ALA A 231 5.01 -1.57 -9.24
CA ALA A 231 5.19 -2.83 -9.97
C ALA A 231 6.35 -3.69 -9.45
N LEU A 232 6.33 -4.00 -8.15
CA LEU A 232 7.30 -4.87 -7.49
C LEU A 232 7.13 -6.34 -7.91
N ILE A 233 7.72 -6.70 -9.05
CA ILE A 233 7.70 -8.05 -9.61
C ILE A 233 9.13 -8.57 -9.75
N ASN A 234 9.41 -9.74 -9.16
CA ASN A 234 10.70 -10.41 -9.25
C ASN A 234 11.90 -9.55 -8.84
N TYR A 235 11.72 -8.74 -7.80
CA TYR A 235 12.73 -7.86 -7.21
C TYR A 235 12.45 -7.70 -5.72
N PRO A 236 13.44 -7.50 -4.84
CA PRO A 236 13.19 -7.23 -3.42
C PRO A 236 12.57 -5.84 -3.21
N ALA A 237 11.89 -5.66 -2.08
CA ALA A 237 11.27 -4.39 -1.71
C ALA A 237 12.29 -3.26 -1.49
N LEU A 238 11.84 -2.02 -1.70
CA LEU A 238 12.59 -0.80 -1.47
C LEU A 238 12.40 -0.30 -0.04
N ASN A 239 13.49 -0.37 0.73
CA ASN A 239 13.69 0.47 1.91
C ASN A 239 14.58 1.67 1.54
N LEU A 240 14.62 2.67 2.41
CA LEU A 240 15.46 3.86 2.25
C LEU A 240 16.34 4.06 3.47
N THR A 241 17.65 4.19 3.28
CA THR A 241 18.57 4.58 4.35
C THR A 241 19.00 6.03 4.16
N LEU A 242 18.73 6.86 5.15
CA LEU A 242 19.09 8.27 5.19
C LEU A 242 20.57 8.44 5.60
N ASP A 243 21.30 9.22 4.81
CA ASP A 243 22.48 9.93 5.29
C ASP A 243 22.04 11.29 5.88
N PRO A 244 22.07 11.46 7.23
CA PRO A 244 21.58 12.68 7.86
C PRO A 244 22.47 13.91 7.58
N ALA A 245 23.74 13.72 7.20
CA ALA A 245 24.65 14.83 6.91
C ALA A 245 24.33 15.49 5.58
N SER A 246 23.99 14.69 4.56
CA SER A 246 23.63 15.18 3.22
C SER A 246 22.12 15.27 2.97
N LEU A 247 21.30 14.70 3.87
CA LEU A 247 19.86 14.50 3.71
C LEU A 247 19.52 13.71 2.44
N THR A 248 20.33 12.69 2.16
CA THR A 248 20.16 11.81 1.01
C THR A 248 19.57 10.48 1.44
N LEU A 249 18.43 10.11 0.85
CA LEU A 249 17.86 8.78 0.99
C LEU A 249 18.47 7.88 -0.07
N GLN A 250 19.12 6.79 0.34
CA GLN A 250 19.70 5.78 -0.53
C GLN A 250 18.77 4.57 -0.60
N ALA A 251 18.57 4.00 -1.79
CA ALA A 251 17.86 2.74 -1.94
C ALA A 251 18.58 1.62 -1.17
N THR A 252 17.85 0.94 -0.30
CA THR A 252 18.32 -0.20 0.49
C THR A 252 17.40 -1.37 0.19
N LEU A 253 17.92 -2.35 -0.56
CA LEU A 253 17.16 -3.54 -0.93
C LEU A 253 17.28 -4.63 0.13
N VAL A 254 16.30 -5.53 0.17
CA VAL A 254 16.30 -6.68 1.09
C VAL A 254 17.25 -7.77 0.56
N PRO A 255 18.20 -8.28 1.38
CA PRO A 255 19.07 -9.38 0.98
C PRO A 255 18.36 -10.74 1.07
N ASP A 256 18.84 -11.67 0.26
CA ASP A 256 18.60 -13.10 0.43
C ASP A 256 19.55 -13.70 1.48
N VAL A 257 19.41 -15.01 1.71
CA VAL A 257 20.26 -15.78 2.63
C VAL A 257 21.77 -15.76 2.33
N THR A 258 22.16 -15.37 1.12
CA THR A 258 23.56 -15.26 0.68
C THR A 258 24.08 -13.82 0.70
N GLY A 259 23.25 -12.85 1.07
CA GLY A 259 23.56 -11.43 1.08
C GLY A 259 23.40 -10.73 -0.28
N ASN A 260 22.96 -11.43 -1.32
CA ASN A 260 22.64 -10.83 -2.62
C ASN A 260 21.23 -10.24 -2.58
N LYS A 261 20.95 -9.21 -3.39
CA LYS A 261 19.65 -8.51 -3.36
C LYS A 261 18.70 -9.02 -4.43
N ALA A 262 19.20 -9.34 -5.63
CA ALA A 262 18.36 -9.87 -6.69
C ALA A 262 19.13 -10.77 -7.65
N TRP A 263 18.50 -11.87 -8.07
CA TRP A 263 18.97 -12.77 -9.12
C TRP A 263 18.12 -12.56 -10.36
N LEU A 264 18.75 -12.12 -11.44
CA LEU A 264 18.05 -11.60 -12.61
C LEU A 264 18.55 -12.20 -13.90
N GLN A 265 17.68 -12.16 -14.91
CA GLN A 265 17.95 -12.59 -16.28
C GLN A 265 17.45 -11.52 -17.24
N THR A 266 18.26 -11.15 -18.23
CA THR A 266 17.82 -10.25 -19.31
C THR A 266 16.84 -10.96 -20.27
N PRO A 267 15.85 -10.24 -20.83
CA PRO A 267 15.53 -8.85 -20.56
C PRO A 267 14.83 -8.67 -19.20
N PHE A 268 15.22 -7.65 -18.44
CA PHE A 268 14.63 -7.35 -17.13
C PHE A 268 14.34 -5.86 -16.99
N SER A 269 13.30 -5.52 -16.23
CA SER A 269 13.05 -4.14 -15.77
C SER A 269 12.93 -4.15 -14.26
N THR A 270 13.60 -3.21 -13.59
CA THR A 270 13.35 -3.02 -12.16
C THR A 270 11.91 -2.55 -11.94
N PRO A 271 11.38 -2.70 -10.72
CA PRO A 271 10.25 -1.91 -10.28
C PRO A 271 10.55 -0.42 -10.50
N TRP A 272 9.49 0.37 -10.65
CA TRP A 272 9.62 1.82 -10.72
C TRP A 272 9.93 2.38 -9.35
N ARG A 273 10.76 3.41 -9.26
CA ARG A 273 10.93 4.28 -8.11
C ARG A 273 10.13 5.53 -8.37
N THR A 274 9.37 5.98 -7.39
CA THR A 274 8.37 7.03 -7.56
C THR A 274 8.62 8.18 -6.61
N VAL A 275 8.39 9.40 -7.10
CA VAL A 275 8.31 10.60 -6.27
C VAL A 275 7.03 11.34 -6.67
N ILE A 276 6.04 11.33 -5.78
CA ILE A 276 4.81 12.12 -5.93
C ILE A 276 5.02 13.43 -5.17
N VAL A 277 4.67 14.56 -5.78
CA VAL A 277 4.89 15.87 -5.19
C VAL A 277 3.81 16.88 -5.56
N SER A 278 3.29 17.57 -4.54
CA SER A 278 2.34 18.67 -4.69
C SER A 278 2.53 19.73 -3.61
N ASP A 279 1.97 20.91 -3.83
CA ASP A 279 1.75 21.98 -2.85
C ASP A 279 0.43 21.79 -2.06
N MET A 280 -0.34 20.73 -2.32
CA MET A 280 -1.55 20.37 -1.58
C MET A 280 -1.54 18.88 -1.20
N ALA A 281 -1.77 18.57 0.07
CA ALA A 281 -1.82 17.19 0.55
C ALA A 281 -2.94 16.38 -0.13
N THR A 282 -4.07 17.02 -0.45
CA THR A 282 -5.19 16.38 -1.16
C THR A 282 -4.80 15.84 -2.53
N GLU A 283 -3.85 16.48 -3.24
CA GLU A 283 -3.36 16.01 -4.53
C GLU A 283 -2.44 14.78 -4.42
N ILE A 284 -1.77 14.58 -3.27
CA ILE A 284 -1.00 13.36 -3.01
C ILE A 284 -1.94 12.16 -2.98
N LEU A 285 -3.03 12.24 -2.19
CA LEU A 285 -4.04 11.18 -2.08
C LEU A 285 -4.81 10.96 -3.41
N ALA A 286 -4.98 12.01 -4.20
CA ALA A 286 -5.66 11.92 -5.49
C ALA A 286 -4.80 11.28 -6.59
N SER A 287 -3.47 11.17 -6.39
CA SER A 287 -2.55 10.64 -7.39
C SER A 287 -2.93 9.22 -7.82
N LYS A 288 -2.82 8.96 -9.12
CA LYS A 288 -2.92 7.61 -9.71
C LYS A 288 -1.61 7.17 -10.36
N LEU A 289 -0.51 7.86 -10.05
CA LEU A 289 0.82 7.63 -10.61
C LEU A 289 1.28 6.17 -10.39
N ILE A 290 1.24 5.68 -9.15
CA ILE A 290 1.69 4.31 -8.82
C ILE A 290 0.89 3.26 -9.62
N LEU A 291 -0.43 3.40 -9.67
CA LEU A 291 -1.29 2.53 -10.48
C LEU A 291 -1.00 2.63 -11.99
N ASN A 292 -0.78 3.84 -12.51
CA ASN A 292 -0.47 4.07 -13.91
C ASN A 292 0.84 3.41 -14.38
N LEU A 293 1.78 3.16 -13.46
CA LEU A 293 3.05 2.50 -13.74
C LEU A 293 2.98 0.96 -13.76
N ASN A 294 1.86 0.36 -13.35
CA ASN A 294 1.63 -1.08 -13.38
C ASN A 294 1.09 -1.55 -14.74
N ALA A 295 1.30 -2.82 -15.09
CA ALA A 295 0.74 -3.40 -16.31
C ALA A 295 -0.78 -3.59 -16.17
N PRO A 296 -1.55 -3.56 -17.27
CA PRO A 296 -2.93 -4.06 -17.24
C PRO A 296 -2.93 -5.57 -16.95
N PRO A 297 -4.06 -6.13 -16.47
CA PRO A 297 -4.18 -7.57 -16.33
C PRO A 297 -4.20 -8.21 -17.74
N PRO A 298 -3.78 -9.49 -17.87
CA PRO A 298 -4.02 -10.28 -19.07
C PRO A 298 -5.49 -10.28 -19.49
N ALA A 299 -5.78 -10.51 -20.78
CA ALA A 299 -7.16 -10.60 -21.25
C ALA A 299 -7.82 -11.89 -20.72
N ASP A 300 -8.86 -11.75 -19.90
CA ASP A 300 -9.64 -12.85 -19.30
C ASP A 300 -11.04 -12.38 -18.87
N ASP A 301 -11.90 -13.31 -18.45
CA ASP A 301 -13.17 -13.05 -17.78
C ASP A 301 -12.94 -12.80 -16.27
N TYR A 302 -13.15 -11.56 -15.86
CA TYR A 302 -13.02 -11.11 -14.47
C TYR A 302 -14.36 -10.85 -13.77
N SER A 303 -15.49 -11.29 -14.34
CA SER A 303 -16.84 -11.06 -13.78
C SER A 303 -17.07 -11.70 -12.40
N TRP A 304 -16.19 -12.63 -12.00
CA TRP A 304 -16.19 -13.30 -10.70
C TRP A 304 -15.55 -12.45 -9.59
N ILE A 305 -14.75 -11.43 -9.92
CA ILE A 305 -14.13 -10.54 -8.93
C ILE A 305 -15.19 -9.52 -8.50
N LYS A 306 -15.52 -9.53 -7.20
CA LYS A 306 -16.56 -8.69 -6.63
C LYS A 306 -16.07 -8.03 -5.34
N PRO A 307 -15.99 -6.69 -5.29
CA PRO A 307 -15.89 -5.98 -4.02
C PRO A 307 -17.02 -6.41 -3.09
N GLN A 308 -16.72 -6.56 -1.81
CA GLN A 308 -17.66 -7.14 -0.85
C GLN A 308 -17.44 -6.63 0.57
N LYS A 309 -18.48 -6.68 1.38
CA LYS A 309 -18.41 -6.47 2.84
C LYS A 309 -18.54 -7.79 3.56
N PHE A 310 -17.76 -7.97 4.62
CA PHE A 310 -17.75 -9.20 5.39
C PHE A 310 -17.70 -8.97 6.90
N LEU A 311 -18.04 -10.00 7.66
CA LEU A 311 -17.84 -10.10 9.11
C LEU A 311 -16.91 -11.29 9.38
N GLY A 312 -16.52 -11.55 10.62
CA GLY A 312 -15.75 -12.76 10.89
C GLY A 312 -15.73 -13.23 12.33
N VAL A 313 -15.63 -14.55 12.46
CA VAL A 313 -15.13 -15.22 13.65
C VAL A 313 -13.62 -14.93 13.70
N TRP A 314 -13.29 -13.78 14.29
CA TRP A 314 -11.94 -13.19 14.28
C TRP A 314 -11.67 -12.41 15.55
N TRP A 315 -12.40 -11.32 15.76
CA TRP A 315 -12.16 -10.39 16.87
C TRP A 315 -12.27 -11.05 18.23
N GLU A 316 -13.13 -12.08 18.35
CA GLU A 316 -13.28 -12.87 19.56
C GLU A 316 -11.98 -13.53 20.05
N MET A 317 -11.05 -13.90 19.16
CA MET A 317 -9.73 -14.40 19.56
C MET A 317 -8.85 -13.26 20.10
N HIS A 318 -8.84 -12.11 19.42
CA HIS A 318 -8.09 -10.93 19.83
C HIS A 318 -8.54 -10.40 21.20
N VAL A 319 -9.84 -10.34 21.46
CA VAL A 319 -10.36 -9.87 22.76
C VAL A 319 -10.41 -10.94 23.86
N GLY A 320 -9.88 -12.14 23.60
CA GLY A 320 -9.80 -13.22 24.59
C GLY A 320 -11.14 -13.89 24.94
N LYS A 321 -12.19 -13.65 24.14
CA LYS A 321 -13.47 -14.37 24.23
C LYS A 321 -13.31 -15.83 23.81
N ALA A 322 -12.54 -16.06 22.76
CA ALA A 322 -12.33 -17.35 22.12
C ALA A 322 -10.83 -17.61 21.82
N THR A 323 -10.53 -18.81 21.32
CA THR A 323 -9.19 -19.24 20.86
C THR A 323 -9.27 -19.75 19.42
N TRP A 324 -8.16 -19.62 18.68
CA TRP A 324 -8.03 -20.25 17.36
C TRP A 324 -7.93 -21.77 17.48
N GLN A 325 -7.17 -22.28 18.45
CA GLN A 325 -7.03 -23.71 18.70
C GLN A 325 -8.28 -24.29 19.36
N MET A 326 -8.58 -25.55 19.04
CA MET A 326 -9.67 -26.30 19.65
C MET A 326 -9.33 -26.70 21.10
N ALA A 327 -8.06 -26.99 21.37
CA ALA A 327 -7.59 -27.33 22.70
C ALA A 327 -7.91 -26.22 23.73
N GLY A 328 -8.40 -26.62 24.91
CA GLY A 328 -8.72 -25.68 26.00
C GLY A 328 -10.18 -25.21 26.06
N GLY A 329 -11.04 -25.63 25.12
CA GLY A 329 -12.50 -25.52 25.26
C GLY A 329 -13.09 -24.13 25.05
N LYS A 330 -12.34 -23.21 24.43
CA LYS A 330 -12.79 -21.85 24.05
C LYS A 330 -12.74 -21.61 22.54
N HIS A 331 -12.81 -22.67 21.75
CA HIS A 331 -12.66 -22.60 20.30
C HIS A 331 -13.70 -21.68 19.64
N GLY A 332 -13.24 -20.71 18.84
CA GLY A 332 -14.12 -19.76 18.14
C GLY A 332 -14.80 -20.37 16.91
N ALA A 333 -14.05 -21.11 16.10
CA ALA A 333 -14.50 -21.70 14.85
C ALA A 333 -15.30 -23.00 15.05
N THR A 334 -16.46 -22.87 15.67
CA THR A 334 -17.44 -23.96 15.78
C THR A 334 -18.57 -23.81 14.77
N THR A 335 -19.25 -24.91 14.47
CA THR A 335 -20.42 -24.92 13.59
C THR A 335 -21.52 -23.98 14.08
N ASP A 336 -21.83 -24.01 15.38
CA ASP A 336 -22.89 -23.19 15.96
C ASP A 336 -22.54 -21.70 15.96
N ASN A 337 -21.31 -21.34 16.33
CA ASN A 337 -20.88 -19.94 16.30
C ASN A 337 -20.88 -19.41 14.86
N THR A 338 -20.32 -20.17 13.91
CA THR A 338 -20.29 -19.77 12.50
C THR A 338 -21.70 -19.58 11.93
N LYS A 339 -22.67 -20.44 12.27
CA LYS A 339 -24.08 -20.24 11.89
C LYS A 339 -24.66 -18.94 12.42
N ARG A 340 -24.32 -18.52 13.65
CA ARG A 340 -24.74 -17.22 14.21
C ARG A 340 -24.20 -16.04 13.41
N TYR A 341 -22.92 -16.08 13.02
CA TYR A 341 -22.34 -15.04 12.16
C TYR A 341 -22.96 -15.04 10.76
N ILE A 342 -23.23 -16.22 10.17
CA ILE A 342 -23.95 -16.33 8.90
C ILE A 342 -25.36 -15.71 9.00
N ASP A 343 -26.09 -15.99 10.08
CA ASP A 343 -27.41 -15.40 10.30
C ASP A 343 -27.35 -13.89 10.48
N PHE A 344 -26.36 -13.37 11.21
CA PHE A 344 -26.14 -11.93 11.33
C PHE A 344 -25.78 -11.29 9.98
N ALA A 345 -24.84 -11.88 9.22
CA ALA A 345 -24.45 -11.43 7.89
C ALA A 345 -25.65 -11.36 6.93
N SER A 346 -26.45 -12.43 6.88
CA SER A 346 -27.65 -12.51 6.04
C SER A 346 -28.71 -11.48 6.43
N ARG A 347 -28.97 -11.30 7.73
CA ARG A 347 -29.93 -10.30 8.24
C ARG A 347 -29.53 -8.87 7.89
N HIS A 348 -28.24 -8.59 7.76
CA HIS A 348 -27.72 -7.22 7.60
C HIS A 348 -27.10 -6.93 6.23
N GLY A 349 -27.13 -7.88 5.29
CA GLY A 349 -26.72 -7.68 3.91
C GLY A 349 -25.20 -7.69 3.71
N PHE A 350 -24.48 -8.51 4.49
CA PHE A 350 -23.05 -8.78 4.27
C PHE A 350 -22.89 -9.98 3.32
N ASP A 351 -21.86 -9.92 2.48
CA ASP A 351 -21.62 -10.92 1.43
C ASP A 351 -20.94 -12.18 1.98
N GLY A 352 -20.15 -12.04 3.04
CA GLY A 352 -19.33 -13.15 3.55
C GLY A 352 -19.04 -13.14 5.05
N VAL A 353 -18.60 -14.31 5.53
CA VAL A 353 -18.12 -14.55 6.90
C VAL A 353 -16.74 -15.20 6.83
N LEU A 354 -15.72 -14.52 7.35
CA LEU A 354 -14.39 -15.08 7.61
C LEU A 354 -14.45 -15.98 8.86
N VAL A 355 -13.75 -17.10 8.82
CA VAL A 355 -13.57 -17.97 9.99
C VAL A 355 -12.10 -18.36 10.12
N GLU A 356 -11.43 -17.84 11.15
CA GLU A 356 -10.09 -18.29 11.51
C GLU A 356 -10.15 -19.35 12.61
N GLY A 357 -9.16 -20.24 12.69
CA GLY A 357 -9.18 -21.36 13.64
C GLY A 357 -9.84 -22.63 13.10
N TRP A 358 -10.41 -22.62 11.89
CA TRP A 358 -11.26 -23.71 11.38
C TRP A 358 -10.53 -25.05 11.16
N ASN A 359 -9.23 -25.04 10.85
CA ASN A 359 -8.45 -26.19 10.40
C ASN A 359 -7.47 -26.72 11.45
N ALA A 360 -7.18 -28.02 11.48
CA ALA A 360 -6.22 -28.60 12.41
C ALA A 360 -4.81 -27.99 12.28
N GLY A 361 -4.17 -27.68 13.41
CA GLY A 361 -2.78 -27.20 13.49
C GLY A 361 -2.58 -25.97 14.37
N TRP A 362 -3.65 -25.30 14.78
CA TRP A 362 -3.60 -24.05 15.55
C TRP A 362 -3.00 -24.20 16.95
N GLU A 363 -2.79 -25.41 17.47
CA GLU A 363 -2.05 -25.60 18.71
C GLU A 363 -0.57 -25.17 18.60
N ASP A 364 0.01 -25.23 17.39
CA ASP A 364 1.44 -24.98 17.14
C ASP A 364 1.69 -23.76 16.23
N TRP A 365 0.68 -22.93 15.95
CA TRP A 365 0.74 -21.90 14.90
C TRP A 365 1.75 -20.78 15.16
N PHE A 366 2.06 -20.46 16.42
CA PHE A 366 2.88 -19.29 16.75
C PHE A 366 4.24 -19.68 17.32
N GLY A 367 5.31 -18.99 16.87
CA GLY A 367 6.64 -19.02 17.50
C GLY A 367 7.46 -20.30 17.32
N ASN A 368 6.88 -21.39 16.81
CA ASN A 368 7.55 -22.69 16.71
C ASN A 368 8.47 -22.86 15.48
N TRP A 369 8.36 -21.97 14.48
CA TRP A 369 9.10 -22.06 13.20
C TRP A 369 8.99 -23.46 12.54
N LYS A 370 7.75 -23.98 12.57
CA LYS A 370 7.36 -25.35 12.17
C LYS A 370 7.09 -25.40 10.66
N GLU A 371 7.73 -26.35 9.97
CA GLU A 371 7.55 -26.54 8.52
C GLU A 371 6.12 -27.02 8.20
N GLU A 372 5.75 -28.22 8.65
CA GLU A 372 4.47 -28.85 8.33
C GLU A 372 3.42 -28.46 9.39
N VAL A 373 3.07 -27.17 9.43
CA VAL A 373 2.16 -26.58 10.42
C VAL A 373 0.68 -26.78 10.08
N PHE A 374 0.31 -26.62 8.81
CA PHE A 374 -1.07 -26.71 8.32
C PHE A 374 -1.14 -27.49 6.99
N ASP A 375 -2.24 -28.21 6.78
CA ASP A 375 -2.55 -28.87 5.50
C ASP A 375 -3.56 -28.11 4.63
N PHE A 376 -4.21 -27.09 5.21
CA PHE A 376 -5.20 -26.21 4.59
C PHE A 376 -6.50 -26.88 4.11
N VAL A 377 -6.77 -28.12 4.55
CA VAL A 377 -7.93 -28.91 4.08
C VAL A 377 -8.65 -29.70 5.18
N THR A 378 -8.02 -29.92 6.34
CA THR A 378 -8.61 -30.71 7.42
C THR A 378 -9.26 -29.80 8.47
N PRO A 379 -10.61 -29.72 8.55
CA PRO A 379 -11.28 -28.97 9.60
C PRO A 379 -11.13 -29.65 10.98
N TYR A 380 -11.26 -28.89 12.06
CA TYR A 380 -11.46 -29.47 13.40
C TYR A 380 -12.82 -30.22 13.50
N PRO A 381 -12.96 -31.20 14.41
CA PRO A 381 -14.19 -31.98 14.58
C PRO A 381 -15.46 -31.18 14.91
N ASP A 382 -15.35 -29.98 15.46
CA ASP A 382 -16.45 -29.09 15.82
C ASP A 382 -16.82 -28.08 14.71
N TYR A 383 -16.12 -28.13 13.57
CA TYR A 383 -16.35 -27.31 12.39
C TYR A 383 -16.83 -28.15 11.18
N ASP A 384 -18.14 -28.34 11.07
CA ASP A 384 -18.75 -29.06 9.95
C ASP A 384 -18.80 -28.16 8.69
N LEU A 385 -17.72 -28.18 7.91
CA LEU A 385 -17.60 -27.37 6.72
C LEU A 385 -18.69 -27.67 5.67
N GLN A 386 -19.14 -28.92 5.54
CA GLN A 386 -20.16 -29.27 4.56
C GLN A 386 -21.51 -28.66 4.93
N GLU A 387 -21.91 -28.78 6.20
CA GLU A 387 -23.11 -28.15 6.72
C GLU A 387 -23.02 -26.62 6.64
N LEU A 388 -21.87 -26.04 7.01
CA LEU A 388 -21.69 -24.57 7.00
C LEU A 388 -21.73 -23.98 5.59
N THR A 389 -21.11 -24.63 4.61
CA THR A 389 -21.16 -24.17 3.21
C THR A 389 -22.56 -24.28 2.63
N ALA A 390 -23.32 -25.32 2.99
CA ALA A 390 -24.73 -25.45 2.62
C ALA A 390 -25.60 -24.39 3.30
N TYR A 391 -25.39 -24.14 4.60
CA TYR A 391 -26.13 -23.16 5.39
C TYR A 391 -25.88 -21.74 4.88
N ALA A 392 -24.62 -21.34 4.68
CA ALA A 392 -24.24 -20.05 4.11
C ALA A 392 -24.93 -19.81 2.76
N ARG A 393 -24.87 -20.81 1.86
CA ARG A 393 -25.57 -20.75 0.56
C ARG A 393 -27.07 -20.55 0.71
N SER A 394 -27.72 -21.25 1.65
CA SER A 394 -29.17 -21.09 1.90
C SER A 394 -29.55 -19.68 2.40
N LYS A 395 -28.58 -18.94 2.94
CA LYS A 395 -28.72 -17.59 3.49
C LYS A 395 -28.21 -16.50 2.54
N GLY A 396 -27.73 -16.86 1.36
CA GLY A 396 -27.13 -15.92 0.41
C GLY A 396 -25.77 -15.35 0.83
N VAL A 397 -25.10 -16.01 1.78
CA VAL A 397 -23.80 -15.62 2.35
C VAL A 397 -22.72 -16.59 1.87
N LYS A 398 -21.48 -16.14 1.77
CA LYS A 398 -20.32 -16.98 1.48
C LYS A 398 -19.42 -17.15 2.70
N LEU A 399 -18.73 -18.29 2.80
CA LEU A 399 -17.59 -18.39 3.70
C LEU A 399 -16.35 -17.82 3.01
N ILE A 400 -15.57 -17.06 3.77
CA ILE A 400 -14.25 -16.59 3.39
C ILE A 400 -13.24 -17.53 4.04
N MET A 401 -12.40 -18.16 3.21
CA MET A 401 -11.37 -19.10 3.66
C MET A 401 -10.26 -18.37 4.41
N HIS A 402 -9.63 -19.05 5.36
CA HIS A 402 -8.41 -18.59 6.01
C HIS A 402 -7.25 -19.58 5.82
N HIS A 403 -6.12 -19.09 5.30
CA HIS A 403 -4.86 -19.82 5.18
C HIS A 403 -3.72 -19.06 5.89
N GLU A 404 -3.68 -19.12 7.22
CA GLU A 404 -2.48 -18.77 7.98
C GLU A 404 -1.37 -19.78 7.67
N THR A 405 -0.13 -19.30 7.46
CA THR A 405 1.00 -20.15 7.06
C THR A 405 2.05 -20.31 8.16
N SER A 406 1.99 -19.47 9.21
CA SER A 406 2.98 -19.36 10.28
C SER A 406 4.40 -19.09 9.76
N GLY A 407 4.51 -18.30 8.69
CA GLY A 407 5.75 -18.07 7.93
C GLY A 407 6.21 -19.28 7.10
N SER A 408 5.50 -20.42 7.12
CA SER A 408 5.90 -21.66 6.46
C SER A 408 5.47 -21.73 4.98
N VAL A 409 6.19 -20.98 4.16
CA VAL A 409 5.83 -20.71 2.77
C VAL A 409 6.07 -21.91 1.86
N THR A 410 7.14 -22.68 2.08
CA THR A 410 7.39 -23.94 1.35
C THR A 410 6.31 -24.98 1.59
N ASN A 411 5.80 -25.07 2.82
CA ASN A 411 4.66 -25.93 3.16
C ASN A 411 3.39 -25.52 2.42
N TYR A 412 3.12 -24.21 2.38
CA TYR A 412 1.96 -23.67 1.67
C TYR A 412 2.05 -23.91 0.17
N GLU A 413 3.20 -23.62 -0.46
CA GLU A 413 3.41 -23.81 -1.90
C GLU A 413 3.19 -25.25 -2.36
N ARG A 414 3.63 -26.24 -1.58
CA ARG A 414 3.38 -27.68 -1.86
C ARG A 414 1.89 -28.02 -1.89
N ARG A 415 1.05 -27.21 -1.25
CA ARG A 415 -0.37 -27.50 -0.98
C ARG A 415 -1.33 -26.55 -1.69
N LEU A 416 -0.87 -25.49 -2.35
CA LEU A 416 -1.73 -24.48 -3.02
C LEU A 416 -2.80 -25.11 -3.91
N ASP A 417 -2.42 -26.04 -4.80
CA ASP A 417 -3.37 -26.68 -5.72
C ASP A 417 -4.42 -27.51 -4.97
N THR A 418 -4.04 -28.20 -3.90
CA THR A 418 -4.96 -28.99 -3.09
C THR A 418 -5.91 -28.07 -2.32
N ALA A 419 -5.38 -27.05 -1.65
CA ALA A 419 -6.15 -26.07 -0.89
C ALA A 419 -7.14 -25.28 -1.78
N TYR A 420 -6.72 -24.86 -2.97
CA TYR A 420 -7.61 -24.12 -3.87
C TYR A 420 -8.65 -25.02 -4.54
N ARG A 421 -8.32 -26.28 -4.89
CA ARG A 421 -9.37 -27.23 -5.30
C ARG A 421 -10.38 -27.49 -4.19
N PHE A 422 -9.91 -27.60 -2.95
CA PHE A 422 -10.78 -27.73 -1.78
C PHE A 422 -11.72 -26.53 -1.65
N MET A 423 -11.20 -25.31 -1.74
CA MET A 423 -12.01 -24.10 -1.76
C MET A 423 -13.07 -24.12 -2.87
N LYS A 424 -12.69 -24.46 -4.11
CA LYS A 424 -13.63 -24.52 -5.24
C LYS A 424 -14.70 -25.60 -5.05
N TYR A 425 -14.33 -26.76 -4.52
CA TYR A 425 -15.29 -27.82 -4.22
C TYR A 425 -16.36 -27.37 -3.21
N HIS A 426 -15.96 -26.58 -2.22
CA HIS A 426 -16.84 -26.03 -1.19
C HIS A 426 -17.50 -24.69 -1.57
N GLY A 427 -17.25 -24.16 -2.76
CA GLY A 427 -17.84 -22.90 -3.22
C GLY A 427 -17.30 -21.64 -2.53
N MET A 428 -16.09 -21.70 -1.97
CA MET A 428 -15.39 -20.56 -1.39
C MET A 428 -14.59 -19.83 -2.47
N GLU A 429 -14.76 -18.50 -2.54
CA GLU A 429 -14.25 -17.67 -3.63
C GLU A 429 -13.34 -16.53 -3.15
N THR A 430 -13.11 -16.44 -1.83
CA THR A 430 -12.21 -15.48 -1.21
C THR A 430 -11.37 -16.20 -0.17
N VAL A 431 -10.09 -15.85 -0.09
CA VAL A 431 -9.17 -16.32 0.96
C VAL A 431 -8.43 -15.14 1.56
N LYS A 432 -8.39 -15.11 2.90
CA LYS A 432 -7.40 -14.39 3.68
C LYS A 432 -6.19 -15.31 3.88
N THR A 433 -5.00 -14.90 3.48
CA THR A 433 -3.73 -15.59 3.79
C THR A 433 -2.97 -14.82 4.87
N GLY A 434 -2.15 -15.50 5.68
CA GLY A 434 -1.27 -14.86 6.67
C GLY A 434 0.12 -15.50 6.69
N TYR A 435 1.13 -14.73 7.09
CA TYR A 435 2.54 -15.14 7.12
C TYR A 435 3.21 -14.87 8.48
N VAL A 436 2.44 -14.88 9.57
CA VAL A 436 2.95 -14.59 10.92
C VAL A 436 4.14 -15.50 11.30
N GLY A 437 5.31 -14.89 11.50
CA GLY A 437 6.49 -15.61 11.99
C GLY A 437 7.66 -15.59 11.00
N LYS A 438 8.80 -16.14 11.41
CA LYS A 438 10.00 -16.13 10.57
C LYS A 438 9.78 -16.99 9.34
N ILE A 439 10.21 -16.50 8.18
CA ILE A 439 10.01 -17.21 6.92
C ILE A 439 10.71 -18.58 6.91
N ILE A 440 10.03 -19.55 6.33
CA ILE A 440 10.55 -20.82 5.84
C ILE A 440 10.31 -20.84 4.32
N PRO A 441 11.35 -20.81 3.48
CA PRO A 441 12.69 -21.34 3.72
C PRO A 441 13.52 -20.43 4.64
N ARG A 442 14.22 -21.09 5.57
CA ARG A 442 14.85 -20.43 6.71
C ARG A 442 15.91 -19.43 6.25
N GLY A 443 15.81 -18.21 6.77
CA GLY A 443 16.75 -17.12 6.54
C GLY A 443 16.32 -16.13 5.46
N GLU A 444 15.29 -16.44 4.68
CA GLU A 444 14.63 -15.42 3.85
C GLU A 444 13.87 -14.43 4.75
N HIS A 445 13.57 -13.27 4.16
CA HIS A 445 12.77 -12.21 4.77
C HIS A 445 11.46 -12.02 4.02
N HIS A 446 10.43 -11.47 4.67
CA HIS A 446 9.11 -11.21 4.06
C HIS A 446 9.21 -10.31 2.82
N ASP A 447 10.13 -9.34 2.84
CA ASP A 447 10.30 -8.36 1.78
C ASP A 447 11.41 -8.72 0.76
N GLY A 448 12.02 -9.90 0.91
CA GLY A 448 13.06 -10.42 0.01
C GLY A 448 12.52 -10.81 -1.37
N GLN A 449 13.41 -10.89 -2.37
CA GLN A 449 13.03 -11.28 -3.75
C GLN A 449 12.27 -12.62 -3.77
N TRP A 450 12.66 -13.58 -2.92
CA TRP A 450 12.03 -14.90 -2.87
C TRP A 450 10.56 -14.82 -2.43
N MET A 451 10.29 -14.05 -1.38
CA MET A 451 8.93 -13.85 -0.85
C MET A 451 8.07 -12.96 -1.75
N VAL A 452 8.63 -11.89 -2.32
CA VAL A 452 7.96 -11.12 -3.39
C VAL A 452 7.50 -12.05 -4.52
N ASN A 453 8.35 -12.98 -4.93
CA ASN A 453 7.99 -13.98 -5.93
C ASN A 453 6.92 -14.96 -5.44
N HIS A 454 6.93 -15.34 -4.16
CA HIS A 454 5.86 -16.15 -3.57
C HIS A 454 4.51 -15.44 -3.64
N TYR A 455 4.41 -14.19 -3.18
CA TYR A 455 3.14 -13.44 -3.20
C TYR A 455 2.61 -13.27 -4.63
N ASN A 456 3.50 -12.96 -5.59
CA ASN A 456 3.14 -12.88 -7.01
C ASN A 456 2.61 -14.22 -7.54
N ARG A 457 3.22 -15.36 -7.16
CA ARG A 457 2.72 -16.70 -7.52
C ARG A 457 1.36 -16.98 -6.90
N VAL A 458 1.14 -16.60 -5.63
CA VAL A 458 -0.16 -16.77 -4.95
C VAL A 458 -1.24 -15.94 -5.64
N ALA A 459 -0.96 -14.69 -5.99
CA ALA A 459 -1.88 -13.83 -6.74
C ALA A 459 -2.24 -14.41 -8.13
N GLU A 460 -1.26 -14.91 -8.88
CA GLU A 460 -1.50 -15.58 -10.16
C GLU A 460 -2.29 -16.89 -10.01
N LYS A 461 -1.92 -17.69 -8.99
CA LYS A 461 -2.52 -19.01 -8.77
C LYS A 461 -3.98 -18.87 -8.34
N THR A 462 -4.28 -18.01 -7.37
CA THR A 462 -5.67 -17.72 -6.95
C THR A 462 -6.50 -17.21 -8.12
N ARG A 463 -5.96 -16.34 -8.99
CA ARG A 463 -6.62 -15.92 -10.24
C ARG A 463 -6.97 -17.11 -11.14
N SER A 464 -6.02 -18.04 -11.35
CA SER A 464 -6.26 -19.23 -12.19
C SER A 464 -7.38 -20.15 -11.68
N TYR A 465 -7.65 -20.09 -10.37
CA TYR A 465 -8.76 -20.79 -9.72
C TYR A 465 -10.02 -19.93 -9.56
N ARG A 466 -10.00 -18.66 -10.01
CA ARG A 466 -11.08 -17.69 -9.77
C ARG A 466 -11.37 -17.51 -8.29
N ILE A 467 -10.33 -17.15 -7.53
CA ILE A 467 -10.34 -16.87 -6.09
C ILE A 467 -9.80 -15.45 -5.85
N MET A 468 -10.52 -14.67 -5.05
CA MET A 468 -10.08 -13.36 -4.57
C MET A 468 -9.16 -13.54 -3.37
N LEU A 469 -8.09 -12.74 -3.32
CA LEU A 469 -7.02 -12.81 -2.35
C LEU A 469 -7.01 -11.56 -1.48
N ASP A 470 -6.99 -11.78 -0.18
CA ASP A 470 -6.58 -10.84 0.85
C ASP A 470 -5.34 -11.41 1.55
N ALA A 471 -4.28 -10.62 1.67
CA ALA A 471 -3.02 -11.10 2.23
C ALA A 471 -2.58 -10.26 3.44
N HIS A 472 -2.48 -10.92 4.59
CA HIS A 472 -1.89 -10.39 5.82
C HIS A 472 -0.40 -10.79 5.86
N GLU A 473 0.43 -9.94 6.49
CA GLU A 473 1.91 -9.93 6.44
C GLU A 473 2.59 -10.04 5.04
N PRO A 474 2.06 -9.49 3.93
CA PRO A 474 2.80 -9.47 2.68
C PRO A 474 3.78 -8.27 2.68
N VAL A 475 4.61 -8.23 1.63
CA VAL A 475 5.30 -7.00 1.24
C VAL A 475 4.30 -5.85 1.01
N HIS A 476 4.73 -4.60 1.25
CA HIS A 476 3.89 -3.44 0.95
C HIS A 476 3.35 -3.47 -0.50
N PRO A 477 2.11 -3.00 -0.74
CA PRO A 477 1.55 -3.04 -2.09
C PRO A 477 2.14 -1.94 -2.97
N THR A 478 2.33 -2.22 -4.25
CA THR A 478 3.02 -1.32 -5.21
C THR A 478 2.19 -1.07 -6.48
N GLY A 479 0.87 -1.13 -6.36
CA GLY A 479 -0.11 -0.94 -7.44
C GLY A 479 -0.46 -2.23 -8.20
N LEU A 480 0.02 -3.38 -7.73
CA LEU A 480 -0.14 -4.66 -8.42
C LEU A 480 -1.59 -5.14 -8.55
N HIS A 481 -2.53 -4.59 -7.79
CA HIS A 481 -3.95 -4.84 -7.99
C HIS A 481 -4.48 -4.36 -9.36
N ARG A 482 -3.72 -3.56 -10.12
CA ARG A 482 -3.98 -3.35 -11.55
C ARG A 482 -3.67 -4.61 -12.38
N THR A 483 -2.53 -5.23 -12.14
CA THR A 483 -2.06 -6.43 -12.86
C THR A 483 -2.81 -7.69 -12.40
N PHE A 484 -3.07 -7.78 -11.10
CA PHE A 484 -3.75 -8.87 -10.40
C PHE A 484 -5.00 -8.34 -9.70
N PRO A 485 -6.09 -8.04 -10.42
CA PRO A 485 -7.30 -7.46 -9.83
C PRO A 485 -8.01 -8.39 -8.85
N ASN A 486 -7.62 -9.67 -8.77
CA ASN A 486 -8.10 -10.59 -7.74
C ASN A 486 -7.38 -10.40 -6.40
N TRP A 487 -6.25 -9.70 -6.36
CA TRP A 487 -5.57 -9.31 -5.13
C TRP A 487 -6.26 -8.06 -4.57
N MET A 488 -7.29 -8.30 -3.76
CA MET A 488 -8.29 -7.32 -3.35
C MET A 488 -7.77 -6.37 -2.28
N ALA A 489 -7.02 -6.90 -1.32
CA ALA A 489 -6.51 -6.15 -0.17
C ALA A 489 -5.24 -6.80 0.36
N ASN A 490 -4.55 -6.04 1.20
CA ASN A 490 -3.47 -6.54 2.04
C ASN A 490 -3.61 -5.93 3.43
N GLU A 491 -3.06 -6.53 4.47
CA GLU A 491 -2.82 -5.80 5.71
C GLU A 491 -1.57 -4.91 5.56
N ALA A 492 -0.37 -5.49 5.64
CA ALA A 492 0.93 -4.84 5.36
C ALA A 492 1.13 -3.47 6.05
N ALA A 493 0.50 -3.26 7.20
CA ALA A 493 0.74 -2.19 8.15
C ALA A 493 -0.02 -2.50 9.43
N ARG A 494 0.24 -1.75 10.50
CA ARG A 494 -0.47 -1.91 11.78
C ARG A 494 -1.99 -1.75 11.61
N GLY A 495 -2.73 -2.86 11.66
CA GLY A 495 -4.19 -2.93 11.52
C GLY A 495 -4.94 -2.86 12.86
N SER A 496 -6.28 -2.99 12.81
CA SER A 496 -7.13 -2.87 14.02
C SER A 496 -6.85 -3.92 15.08
N GLU A 497 -6.18 -5.04 14.76
CA GLU A 497 -5.72 -6.02 15.74
C GLU A 497 -4.78 -5.45 16.81
N PHE A 498 -3.97 -4.46 16.44
CA PHE A 498 -3.08 -3.78 17.38
C PHE A 498 -3.81 -2.86 18.36
N ASN A 499 -5.14 -2.69 18.28
CA ASN A 499 -5.88 -2.10 19.41
C ASN A 499 -5.79 -2.98 20.67
N ASN A 500 -5.52 -4.27 20.52
CA ASN A 500 -5.30 -5.19 21.62
C ASN A 500 -3.81 -5.33 22.02
N ALA A 501 -2.88 -4.64 21.36
CA ALA A 501 -1.47 -4.66 21.72
C ALA A 501 -1.26 -4.10 23.14
N PRO A 502 -0.70 -4.88 24.10
CA PRO A 502 -0.53 -4.46 25.49
C PRO A 502 0.42 -3.28 25.70
N THR A 503 1.39 -3.07 24.80
CA THR A 503 2.41 -2.03 24.97
C THR A 503 2.08 -0.76 24.20
N LEU A 504 1.99 -0.87 22.88
CA LEU A 504 1.68 0.25 21.99
C LEU A 504 0.37 -0.04 21.27
N GLY A 505 -0.74 0.56 21.72
CA GLY A 505 -1.98 0.54 20.95
C GLY A 505 -1.89 1.43 19.70
N ILE A 506 -2.93 1.45 18.88
CA ILE A 506 -3.06 2.42 17.78
C ILE A 506 -3.29 3.83 18.35
N THR A 507 -2.55 4.84 17.87
CA THR A 507 -2.76 6.24 18.24
C THR A 507 -3.87 6.89 17.39
N PRO A 508 -4.54 7.95 17.88
CA PRO A 508 -5.56 8.66 17.11
C PRO A 508 -5.12 9.12 15.71
N GLU A 509 -3.89 9.63 15.56
CA GLU A 509 -3.37 10.12 14.28
C GLU A 509 -3.11 9.01 13.24
N HIS A 510 -2.98 7.74 13.64
CA HIS A 510 -2.57 6.62 12.77
C HIS A 510 -3.35 6.54 11.45
N THR A 511 -4.69 6.63 11.55
CA THR A 511 -5.60 6.57 10.38
C THR A 511 -5.61 7.84 9.53
N THR A 512 -5.00 8.94 10.01
CA THR A 512 -4.75 10.16 9.22
C THR A 512 -3.40 10.12 8.50
N ILE A 513 -2.52 9.16 8.84
CA ILE A 513 -1.22 8.95 8.20
C ILE A 513 -1.31 7.86 7.13
N LEU A 514 -1.94 6.72 7.45
CA LEU A 514 -2.03 5.54 6.56
C LEU A 514 -2.43 5.88 5.10
N PRO A 515 -3.39 6.78 4.83
CA PRO A 515 -3.75 7.14 3.46
C PRO A 515 -2.60 7.77 2.64
N PHE A 516 -1.70 8.50 3.31
CA PHE A 516 -0.54 9.14 2.69
C PHE A 516 0.70 8.26 2.60
N THR A 517 0.69 7.14 3.33
CA THR A 517 1.78 6.19 3.41
C THR A 517 1.26 4.85 2.91
N ARG A 518 0.90 3.90 3.78
CA ARG A 518 0.51 2.53 3.45
C ARG A 518 -0.45 2.37 2.26
N LEU A 519 -1.47 3.23 2.10
CA LEU A 519 -2.44 3.09 1.00
C LEU A 519 -1.89 3.57 -0.35
N MET A 520 -0.77 4.30 -0.35
CA MET A 520 -0.05 4.71 -1.57
C MET A 520 0.61 3.49 -2.20
N GLY A 521 -0.19 2.68 -2.88
CA GLY A 521 0.24 1.41 -3.48
C GLY A 521 -0.87 0.37 -3.53
N GLY A 522 -1.82 0.40 -2.60
CA GLY A 522 -2.97 -0.47 -2.67
C GLY A 522 -3.87 -0.45 -1.44
N PRO A 523 -5.08 -1.02 -1.58
CA PRO A 523 -6.05 -1.10 -0.51
C PRO A 523 -5.51 -1.84 0.72
N MET A 524 -6.07 -1.48 1.89
CA MET A 524 -5.75 -2.11 3.16
C MET A 524 -6.98 -2.81 3.75
N ASP A 525 -6.85 -4.08 4.14
CA ASP A 525 -7.81 -4.70 5.04
C ASP A 525 -7.53 -4.22 6.48
N PHE A 526 -7.96 -2.99 6.79
CA PHE A 526 -7.72 -2.37 8.09
C PHE A 526 -8.62 -2.93 9.21
N THR A 527 -9.65 -3.69 8.82
CA THR A 527 -10.70 -4.23 9.70
C THR A 527 -11.38 -3.18 10.60
N PRO A 528 -12.00 -2.12 10.03
CA PRO A 528 -12.67 -1.06 10.82
C PRO A 528 -14.00 -1.52 11.42
N GLY A 529 -14.65 -0.62 12.14
CA GLY A 529 -16.03 -0.77 12.60
C GLY A 529 -16.15 -1.35 14.01
N LEU A 530 -15.17 -1.14 14.88
CA LEU A 530 -15.29 -1.49 16.29
C LEU A 530 -16.26 -0.53 16.99
N PHE A 531 -17.29 -1.06 17.64
CA PHE A 531 -18.34 -0.31 18.34
C PHE A 531 -18.17 -0.37 19.86
N HIS A 532 -17.42 -1.35 20.37
CA HIS A 532 -17.05 -1.41 21.78
C HIS A 532 -15.56 -1.10 21.98
N MET A 533 -15.27 -0.03 22.73
CA MET A 533 -13.93 0.57 22.74
C MET A 533 -13.05 0.09 23.88
N GLN A 534 -13.65 -0.32 25.01
CA GLN A 534 -12.92 -0.89 26.14
C GLN A 534 -12.80 -2.41 25.96
N LEU A 535 -11.59 -2.95 25.84
CA LEU A 535 -11.44 -4.37 25.45
C LEU A 535 -11.54 -5.36 26.62
N ASN A 536 -12.06 -4.93 27.77
CA ASN A 536 -12.12 -5.72 29.01
C ASN A 536 -13.41 -6.55 29.17
N GLN A 537 -14.25 -6.67 28.12
CA GLN A 537 -15.51 -7.43 28.13
C GLN A 537 -15.36 -8.87 28.62
N PHE A 538 -14.24 -9.51 28.29
CA PHE A 538 -13.98 -10.94 28.57
C PHE A 538 -12.81 -11.16 29.53
N ASP A 539 -12.10 -10.09 29.89
CA ASP A 539 -11.00 -10.08 30.84
C ASP A 539 -10.99 -8.74 31.60
N PRO A 540 -11.55 -8.68 32.82
CA PRO A 540 -11.63 -7.45 33.61
C PRO A 540 -10.27 -6.84 33.95
N ALA A 541 -9.17 -7.61 33.88
CA ALA A 541 -7.82 -7.11 34.15
C ALA A 541 -7.21 -6.40 32.93
N ARG A 542 -7.80 -6.55 31.74
CA ARG A 542 -7.32 -5.96 30.50
C ARG A 542 -7.51 -4.45 30.50
N SER A 543 -6.47 -3.72 30.08
CA SER A 543 -6.45 -2.25 30.00
C SER A 543 -6.35 -1.70 28.58
N THR A 544 -6.21 -2.59 27.58
CA THR A 544 -6.17 -2.23 26.16
C THR A 544 -7.53 -1.69 25.71
N ARG A 545 -7.50 -0.79 24.73
CA ARG A 545 -8.67 -0.08 24.23
C ARG A 545 -8.46 0.37 22.80
N VAL A 546 -9.55 0.52 22.08
CA VAL A 546 -9.58 1.17 20.77
C VAL A 546 -9.53 2.69 20.98
N ARG A 547 -8.54 3.38 20.42
CA ARG A 547 -8.30 4.83 20.64
C ARG A 547 -8.96 5.70 19.55
N THR A 548 -10.27 5.68 19.52
CA THR A 548 -11.11 6.31 18.49
C THR A 548 -12.49 6.62 19.06
N THR A 549 -13.29 7.46 18.40
CA THR A 549 -14.75 7.47 18.61
C THR A 549 -15.49 6.52 17.68
N LEU A 550 -16.74 6.18 18.00
CA LEU A 550 -17.63 5.38 17.17
C LEU A 550 -17.90 6.06 15.82
N ALA A 551 -18.12 7.38 15.80
CA ALA A 551 -18.35 8.11 14.56
C ALA A 551 -17.11 8.09 13.64
N LYS A 552 -15.90 8.11 14.20
CA LYS A 552 -14.66 7.89 13.43
C LYS A 552 -14.61 6.48 12.83
N GLN A 553 -14.97 5.44 13.58
CA GLN A 553 -15.02 4.06 13.05
C GLN A 553 -15.96 3.92 11.85
N LEU A 554 -17.08 4.65 11.84
CA LEU A 554 -17.95 4.74 10.66
C LEU A 554 -17.25 5.46 9.50
N ALA A 555 -16.55 6.56 9.76
CA ALA A 555 -15.87 7.33 8.74
C ALA A 555 -14.74 6.55 8.03
N LEU A 556 -14.11 5.57 8.72
CA LEU A 556 -13.05 4.74 8.17
C LEU A 556 -13.47 3.95 6.93
N TYR A 557 -14.74 3.55 6.80
CA TYR A 557 -15.23 2.89 5.58
C TYR A 557 -15.13 3.76 4.32
N VAL A 558 -14.95 5.08 4.48
CA VAL A 558 -14.75 6.02 3.37
C VAL A 558 -13.29 6.50 3.31
N THR A 559 -12.64 6.76 4.44
CA THR A 559 -11.28 7.31 4.47
C THR A 559 -10.19 6.26 4.26
N MET A 560 -10.42 5.02 4.69
CA MET A 560 -9.53 3.87 4.49
C MET A 560 -10.07 3.02 3.34
N TYR A 561 -9.67 3.36 2.11
CA TYR A 561 -10.17 2.67 0.93
C TYR A 561 -9.76 1.19 0.89
N SER A 562 -10.76 0.32 0.70
CA SER A 562 -10.60 -1.09 0.35
C SER A 562 -11.84 -1.59 -0.40
N PRO A 563 -11.70 -2.43 -1.44
CA PRO A 563 -12.82 -3.14 -2.07
C PRO A 563 -13.31 -4.33 -1.22
N LEU A 564 -12.57 -4.68 -0.16
CA LEU A 564 -12.89 -5.72 0.80
C LEU A 564 -12.92 -5.09 2.19
N GLN A 565 -14.11 -4.87 2.74
CA GLN A 565 -14.29 -4.15 4.02
C GLN A 565 -14.90 -5.06 5.07
N MET A 566 -14.21 -5.21 6.18
CA MET A 566 -14.75 -5.91 7.35
C MET A 566 -15.65 -5.00 8.18
N ALA A 567 -16.69 -5.57 8.78
CA ALA A 567 -17.26 -5.10 10.04
C ALA A 567 -16.66 -5.97 11.15
N ALA A 568 -15.64 -5.43 11.82
CA ALA A 568 -14.72 -6.22 12.63
C ALA A 568 -15.26 -6.66 14.00
N ASP A 569 -16.22 -5.94 14.57
CA ASP A 569 -16.69 -6.18 15.93
C ASP A 569 -17.59 -7.41 16.04
N LEU A 570 -17.88 -7.80 17.27
CA LEU A 570 -18.81 -8.87 17.60
C LEU A 570 -20.25 -8.46 17.22
N PRO A 571 -21.07 -9.38 16.68
CA PRO A 571 -22.49 -9.12 16.38
C PRO A 571 -23.27 -8.47 17.53
N GLU A 572 -23.05 -8.90 18.78
CA GLU A 572 -23.71 -8.35 19.96
C GLU A 572 -23.33 -6.90 20.29
N ASN A 573 -22.16 -6.42 19.84
CA ASN A 573 -21.76 -5.04 19.99
C ASN A 573 -22.46 -4.15 18.96
N TYR A 574 -22.70 -4.66 17.74
CA TYR A 574 -23.52 -3.98 16.73
C TYR A 574 -25.00 -3.91 17.11
N GLU A 575 -25.55 -4.96 17.72
CA GLU A 575 -26.96 -5.00 18.14
C GLU A 575 -27.32 -3.94 19.20
N GLN A 576 -26.32 -3.42 19.93
CA GLN A 576 -26.50 -2.31 20.89
C GLN A 576 -26.64 -0.94 20.21
N TYR A 577 -26.15 -0.79 18.98
CA TYR A 577 -26.14 0.47 18.23
C TYR A 577 -26.68 0.29 16.79
N PRO A 578 -27.92 -0.23 16.62
CA PRO A 578 -28.45 -0.59 15.30
C PRO A 578 -28.64 0.61 14.36
N ASP A 579 -28.84 1.79 14.92
CA ASP A 579 -28.93 3.07 14.23
C ASP A 579 -27.58 3.51 13.66
N ALA A 580 -26.48 3.43 14.43
CA ALA A 580 -25.14 3.67 13.90
C ALA A 580 -24.69 2.60 12.89
N PHE A 581 -25.00 1.32 13.15
CA PHE A 581 -24.69 0.20 12.27
C PHE A 581 -25.34 0.34 10.88
N GLN A 582 -26.41 1.11 10.78
CA GLN A 582 -27.05 1.43 9.49
C GLN A 582 -26.08 2.05 8.48
N PHE A 583 -25.11 2.86 8.92
CA PHE A 583 -24.10 3.40 8.00
C PHE A 583 -23.24 2.29 7.37
N ILE A 584 -22.76 1.33 8.18
CA ILE A 584 -21.94 0.21 7.70
C ILE A 584 -22.74 -0.67 6.72
N LYS A 585 -24.03 -0.87 6.97
CA LYS A 585 -24.93 -1.56 6.05
C LYS A 585 -25.09 -0.81 4.72
N ASP A 586 -25.14 0.52 4.77
CA ASP A 586 -25.41 1.37 3.62
C ASP A 586 -24.19 1.69 2.76
N VAL A 587 -23.00 1.82 3.37
CA VAL A 587 -21.77 2.26 2.69
C VAL A 587 -21.33 1.28 1.60
N ALA A 588 -20.93 1.83 0.46
CA ALA A 588 -20.38 1.07 -0.65
C ALA A 588 -18.88 0.76 -0.43
N VAL A 589 -18.32 -0.10 -1.27
CA VAL A 589 -16.89 -0.44 -1.26
C VAL A 589 -16.21 -0.25 -2.62
N ASP A 590 -16.97 0.17 -3.64
CA ASP A 590 -16.49 0.44 -4.99
C ASP A 590 -17.11 1.75 -5.50
N TRP A 591 -16.32 2.56 -6.20
CA TRP A 591 -16.60 3.99 -6.34
C TRP A 591 -16.46 4.46 -7.80
N ASP A 592 -17.44 5.26 -8.26
CA ASP A 592 -17.37 5.94 -9.56
C ASP A 592 -16.47 7.18 -9.50
N ASP A 593 -16.48 7.87 -8.37
CA ASP A 593 -15.74 9.12 -8.18
C ASP A 593 -15.29 9.26 -6.71
N THR A 594 -14.15 9.92 -6.51
CA THR A 594 -13.57 10.21 -5.20
C THR A 594 -13.07 11.64 -5.19
N ARG A 595 -13.47 12.39 -4.16
CA ARG A 595 -13.10 13.79 -3.91
C ARG A 595 -12.43 13.89 -2.56
N ILE A 596 -11.13 14.17 -2.56
CA ILE A 596 -10.37 14.47 -1.35
C ILE A 596 -10.61 15.95 -1.03
N LEU A 597 -11.43 16.23 -0.01
CA LEU A 597 -11.91 17.57 0.28
C LEU A 597 -10.95 18.33 1.19
N GLU A 598 -10.40 17.63 2.19
CA GLU A 598 -9.42 18.16 3.14
C GLU A 598 -8.45 17.03 3.49
N ALA A 599 -7.17 17.34 3.62
CA ALA A 599 -6.20 16.36 4.08
C ALA A 599 -4.94 17.07 4.61
N GLU A 600 -4.45 16.61 5.76
CA GLU A 600 -3.14 16.96 6.32
C GLU A 600 -2.62 15.71 7.05
N PRO A 601 -1.47 15.14 6.65
CA PRO A 601 -0.94 13.91 7.23
C PRO A 601 -0.65 14.11 8.73
N GLY A 602 -1.15 13.19 9.56
CA GLY A 602 -1.03 13.26 11.01
C GLY A 602 -2.12 14.07 11.70
N ASP A 603 -2.92 14.86 10.97
CA ASP A 603 -3.90 15.76 11.58
C ASP A 603 -5.35 15.39 11.19
N TYR A 604 -5.69 15.35 9.89
CA TYR A 604 -7.08 15.09 9.46
C TYR A 604 -7.22 14.67 8.00
N ILE A 605 -8.31 13.97 7.69
CA ILE A 605 -8.71 13.59 6.32
C ILE A 605 -10.23 13.68 6.18
N THR A 606 -10.69 14.31 5.09
CA THR A 606 -12.10 14.34 4.66
C THR A 606 -12.20 13.90 3.20
N ILE A 607 -12.94 12.83 2.94
CA ILE A 607 -13.13 12.27 1.59
C ILE A 607 -14.63 12.09 1.32
N ALA A 608 -15.07 12.48 0.13
CA ALA A 608 -16.38 12.13 -0.40
C ALA A 608 -16.25 11.19 -1.61
N ARG A 609 -17.06 10.14 -1.67
CA ARG A 609 -17.03 9.13 -2.74
C ARG A 609 -18.42 8.84 -3.28
N LYS A 610 -18.55 8.71 -4.60
CA LYS A 610 -19.79 8.34 -5.27
C LYS A 610 -19.82 6.83 -5.45
N ALA A 611 -20.80 6.16 -4.86
CA ALA A 611 -20.92 4.71 -4.96
C ALA A 611 -21.17 4.28 -6.40
N LYS A 612 -20.39 3.30 -6.87
CA LYS A 612 -20.33 2.89 -8.28
C LYS A 612 -21.69 2.47 -8.83
N GLY A 613 -22.05 3.01 -10.00
CA GLY A 613 -23.32 2.73 -10.66
C GLY A 613 -24.55 3.32 -9.96
N THR A 614 -24.37 4.18 -8.96
CA THR A 614 -25.48 4.78 -8.20
C THR A 614 -25.42 6.32 -8.21
N THR A 615 -26.45 6.94 -7.63
CA THR A 615 -26.47 8.38 -7.37
C THR A 615 -26.05 8.75 -5.94
N SER A 616 -25.73 7.76 -5.11
CA SER A 616 -25.44 7.98 -3.69
C SER A 616 -23.99 8.42 -3.50
N TRP A 617 -23.79 9.40 -2.63
CA TRP A 617 -22.48 9.80 -2.15
C TRP A 617 -22.31 9.41 -0.69
N PHE A 618 -21.08 9.13 -0.30
CA PHE A 618 -20.67 8.88 1.07
C PHE A 618 -19.53 9.82 1.42
N LEU A 619 -19.53 10.39 2.62
CA LEU A 619 -18.46 11.25 3.12
C LEU A 619 -17.96 10.70 4.45
N GLY A 620 -16.65 10.62 4.60
CA GLY A 620 -15.99 10.35 5.89
C GLY A 620 -15.03 11.47 6.21
N ALA A 621 -15.05 11.94 7.46
CA ALA A 621 -14.11 12.90 8.02
C ALA A 621 -13.53 12.33 9.32
N ILE A 622 -12.22 12.40 9.49
CA ILE A 622 -11.50 11.93 10.67
C ILE A 622 -10.47 12.97 11.12
N THR A 623 -10.19 13.00 12.43
CA THR A 623 -9.13 13.83 13.02
C THR A 623 -8.20 12.98 13.90
N ASP A 624 -7.04 13.53 14.22
CA ASP A 624 -6.03 13.08 15.17
C ASP A 624 -6.50 13.21 16.64
N GLU A 625 -5.59 13.29 17.60
CA GLU A 625 -5.91 13.51 19.01
C GLU A 625 -6.48 14.90 19.32
N ASN A 626 -6.53 15.81 18.35
CA ASN A 626 -7.01 17.18 18.53
C ASN A 626 -8.45 17.32 18.01
N ALA A 627 -9.30 18.00 18.78
CA ALA A 627 -10.65 18.34 18.31
C ALA A 627 -10.57 19.31 17.12
N ARG A 628 -11.48 19.15 16.16
CA ARG A 628 -11.52 19.97 14.92
C ARG A 628 -12.94 20.30 14.51
N GLU A 629 -13.14 21.39 13.78
CA GLU A 629 -14.38 21.64 13.06
C GLU A 629 -14.23 21.24 11.58
N LEU A 630 -15.01 20.26 11.13
CA LEU A 630 -15.20 19.97 9.71
C LEU A 630 -15.95 21.15 9.08
N ASN A 631 -15.45 21.68 7.97
CA ASN A 631 -16.10 22.78 7.27
C ASN A 631 -15.96 22.68 5.75
N VAL A 632 -16.72 21.78 5.14
CA VAL A 632 -16.61 21.46 3.70
C VAL A 632 -17.80 21.92 2.88
N LYS A 633 -17.53 22.43 1.69
CA LYS A 633 -18.57 22.67 0.67
C LYS A 633 -18.96 21.34 0.04
N LEU A 634 -20.24 21.20 -0.30
CA LEU A 634 -20.77 20.01 -0.97
C LEU A 634 -20.85 20.20 -2.49
N ASP A 635 -19.98 21.01 -3.07
CA ASP A 635 -20.03 21.43 -4.48
C ASP A 635 -19.78 20.31 -5.50
N PHE A 636 -19.30 19.15 -5.02
CA PHE A 636 -19.20 17.89 -5.76
C PHE A 636 -20.56 17.22 -6.05
N LEU A 637 -21.64 17.63 -5.38
CA LEU A 637 -22.99 17.11 -5.64
C LEU A 637 -23.53 17.57 -6.99
N ASP A 638 -24.45 16.77 -7.55
CA ASP A 638 -25.04 17.03 -8.86
C ASP A 638 -25.81 18.37 -8.89
N ASP A 639 -25.75 19.09 -10.03
CA ASP A 639 -26.41 20.39 -10.19
C ASP A 639 -27.94 20.28 -10.19
N ALA A 640 -28.59 21.27 -9.56
CA ALA A 640 -30.04 21.30 -9.36
C ALA A 640 -30.64 20.05 -8.67
N VAL A 641 -29.84 19.26 -7.95
CA VAL A 641 -30.31 18.09 -7.20
C VAL A 641 -30.31 18.38 -5.69
N THR A 642 -31.35 17.90 -5.00
CA THR A 642 -31.41 17.88 -3.53
C THR A 642 -31.13 16.47 -3.02
N TYR A 643 -30.29 16.37 -2.01
CA TYR A 643 -29.94 15.14 -1.31
C TYR A 643 -30.45 15.19 0.13
N GLU A 644 -30.86 14.05 0.64
CA GLU A 644 -30.97 13.81 2.07
C GLU A 644 -29.62 13.31 2.58
N ALA A 645 -29.01 14.06 3.49
CA ALA A 645 -27.79 13.70 4.16
C ALA A 645 -28.11 13.18 5.58
N THR A 646 -27.85 11.89 5.82
CA THR A 646 -27.83 11.31 7.17
C THR A 646 -26.42 11.45 7.73
N VAL A 647 -26.26 12.30 8.74
CA VAL A 647 -24.99 12.66 9.36
C VAL A 647 -24.84 11.89 10.67
N TYR A 648 -23.86 11.00 10.73
CA TYR A 648 -23.42 10.26 11.91
C TYR A 648 -22.18 10.97 12.44
N GLN A 649 -22.27 11.58 13.62
CA GLN A 649 -21.21 12.45 14.12
C GLN A 649 -21.01 12.26 15.63
N ASP A 650 -19.82 12.64 16.09
CA ASP A 650 -19.56 12.84 17.50
C ASP A 650 -20.62 13.79 18.11
N ALA A 651 -21.11 13.43 19.30
CA ALA A 651 -22.01 14.29 20.07
C ALA A 651 -21.19 15.18 21.03
N PRO A 652 -21.78 16.27 21.56
CA PRO A 652 -21.11 17.08 22.56
C PRO A 652 -20.62 16.24 23.75
N GLY A 653 -19.33 16.36 24.08
CA GLY A 653 -18.68 15.59 25.15
C GLY A 653 -18.09 14.25 24.71
N ALA A 654 -18.24 13.86 23.44
CA ALA A 654 -17.53 12.72 22.87
C ALA A 654 -16.02 12.97 22.90
N ASP A 655 -15.27 11.90 23.17
CA ASP A 655 -13.83 11.92 23.31
C ASP A 655 -13.33 10.47 23.22
N TRP A 656 -12.25 10.22 22.47
CA TRP A 656 -11.75 8.86 22.27
C TRP A 656 -11.35 8.13 23.56
N ASP A 657 -10.96 8.87 24.61
CA ASP A 657 -10.43 8.31 25.85
C ASP A 657 -11.55 8.06 26.87
N HIS A 658 -12.47 9.03 27.03
CA HIS A 658 -13.47 9.01 28.12
C HIS A 658 -14.89 8.63 27.67
N HIS A 659 -15.32 9.10 26.50
CA HIS A 659 -16.69 8.90 25.99
C HIS A 659 -16.70 8.53 24.48
N PRO A 660 -16.01 7.45 24.08
CA PRO A 660 -15.76 7.21 22.66
C PRO A 660 -16.98 6.73 21.90
N GLU A 661 -17.97 6.15 22.59
CA GLU A 661 -19.20 5.62 22.00
C GLU A 661 -20.34 6.66 21.98
N LEU A 662 -20.08 7.92 22.36
CA LEU A 662 -21.08 8.98 22.40
C LEU A 662 -21.23 9.66 21.02
N TYR A 663 -22.34 9.40 20.34
CA TYR A 663 -22.62 9.95 19.00
C TYR A 663 -24.06 10.48 18.89
N GLN A 664 -24.33 11.19 17.80
CA GLN A 664 -25.67 11.60 17.42
C GLN A 664 -25.88 11.48 15.90
N ILE A 665 -27.12 11.20 15.50
CA ILE A 665 -27.50 11.06 14.09
C ILE A 665 -28.53 12.14 13.77
N ARG A 666 -28.33 12.86 12.66
CA ARG A 666 -29.30 13.85 12.17
C ARG A 666 -29.45 13.77 10.66
N GLN A 667 -30.65 14.08 10.18
CA GLN A 667 -30.96 14.17 8.75
C GLN A 667 -31.13 15.62 8.33
N VAL A 668 -30.49 16.01 7.23
CA VAL A 668 -30.59 17.36 6.68
C VAL A 668 -30.69 17.31 5.15
N LYS A 669 -31.53 18.19 4.58
CA LYS A 669 -31.58 18.37 3.12
C LYS A 669 -30.44 19.28 2.69
N VAL A 670 -29.67 18.84 1.70
CA VAL A 670 -28.52 19.57 1.17
C VAL A 670 -28.54 19.61 -0.35
N THR A 671 -27.86 20.59 -0.91
CA THR A 671 -27.59 20.73 -2.33
C THR A 671 -26.11 21.01 -2.52
N ARG A 672 -25.64 21.11 -3.77
CA ARG A 672 -24.25 21.52 -4.04
C ARG A 672 -23.87 22.92 -3.53
N LYS A 673 -24.85 23.76 -3.18
CA LYS A 673 -24.61 25.08 -2.56
C LYS A 673 -24.47 25.01 -1.05
N SER A 674 -24.77 23.87 -0.44
CA SER A 674 -24.68 23.66 1.00
C SER A 674 -23.24 23.55 1.47
N GLN A 675 -23.04 23.90 2.73
CA GLN A 675 -21.81 23.68 3.46
C GLN A 675 -22.14 22.80 4.68
N LEU A 676 -21.32 21.78 4.92
CA LEU A 676 -21.47 20.91 6.07
C LEU A 676 -20.46 21.32 7.15
N LYS A 677 -20.98 21.71 8.30
CA LYS A 677 -20.20 22.02 9.50
C LYS A 677 -20.49 21.00 10.59
N VAL A 678 -19.45 20.33 11.09
CA VAL A 678 -19.57 19.28 12.12
C VAL A 678 -18.36 19.36 13.07
N PRO A 679 -18.57 19.46 14.39
CA PRO A 679 -17.48 19.29 15.34
C PRO A 679 -17.04 17.82 15.36
N LEU A 680 -15.73 17.61 15.27
CA LEU A 680 -15.06 16.32 15.45
C LEU A 680 -14.40 16.33 16.82
N ALA A 681 -14.69 15.31 17.62
CA ALA A 681 -14.05 15.13 18.92
C ALA A 681 -12.55 14.83 18.77
N PRO A 682 -11.74 14.99 19.83
CA PRO A 682 -10.42 14.36 19.90
C PRO A 682 -10.50 12.88 19.52
N GLY A 683 -9.66 12.43 18.59
CA GLY A 683 -9.68 11.07 18.05
C GLY A 683 -11.00 10.69 17.36
N GLY A 684 -11.76 11.70 16.92
CA GLY A 684 -13.13 11.56 16.45
C GLY A 684 -13.31 11.73 14.94
N GLY A 685 -14.58 11.79 14.53
CA GLY A 685 -14.94 11.75 13.13
C GLY A 685 -16.43 11.93 12.83
N CYS A 686 -16.74 11.89 11.55
CA CYS A 686 -18.08 12.06 11.01
C CYS A 686 -18.24 11.22 9.73
N ALA A 687 -19.34 10.47 9.64
CA ALA A 687 -19.72 9.72 8.46
C ALA A 687 -21.07 10.24 7.93
N VAL A 688 -21.22 10.36 6.61
CA VAL A 688 -22.43 10.90 6.00
C VAL A 688 -22.84 10.05 4.82
N ALA A 689 -24.09 9.60 4.81
CA ALA A 689 -24.72 9.02 3.63
C ALA A 689 -25.60 10.08 2.95
N LEU A 690 -25.33 10.39 1.68
CA LEU A 690 -26.06 11.37 0.89
C LEU A 690 -26.85 10.67 -0.22
N ARG A 691 -28.17 10.68 -0.08
CA ARG A 691 -29.09 10.02 -1.01
C ARG A 691 -29.90 11.05 -1.77
N LYS A 692 -29.94 10.93 -3.09
CA LYS A 692 -30.76 11.78 -3.95
C LYS A 692 -32.23 11.64 -3.56
N ILE A 693 -32.90 12.76 -3.28
CA ILE A 693 -34.36 12.77 -3.08
C ILE A 693 -35.02 12.66 -4.46
N LYS A 694 -35.97 11.74 -4.59
CA LYS A 694 -36.73 11.54 -5.83
C LYS A 694 -37.75 12.63 -6.06
#